data_AF-A0A2D9UGS4-F1
#
_entry.id   AF-A0A2D9UGS4-F1
#
_cell.length_a   1.000
_cell.length_b   1.000
_cell.length_c   1.000
_cell.angle_alpha   90.00
_cell.angle_beta   90.00
_cell.angle_gamma   90.00
#
_symmetry.space_group_name_H-M   'P 1'
#
loop_
_entity.id
_entity.type
_entity.pdbx_description
1 polymer ?
#
loop_
_entity_poly.entity_id
_entity_poly.type
_entity_poly.pdbx_seq_one_letter_code
_entity_poly.pdbx_strand_id
1 'polypeptide(L)'
;MPKTMKNIFYILFFPAVLFSQVNFSEDVSAIIYNNCTECHRVGQSGPMPFTSYEEVASLGMMIKYVTQSGYMPPWHADSEYSSFIGERVLSENDKQLISDWVDGGMIQGDPALEASIPDFPEGSAIGNPDFVLTMSEEYLIEGNNQDDYRVFVFSTNFSEDKYLKSIEIMPGNLEAVHHTLISIDNSGEMAALDASTPEYGYECESGFCTGAIPQFAAGYTPGMVAPTWNNDIGLLLPAGADIAIQMHYAPSSIDQYDQSSINLFFKEEEVEREIEVLTLLDTQLAIPANQIYTHYNSYYVDFDMSIISVLPHMHLIGKSWLIYAENNGDTIPIISIPDWDFNWQTFYQPEYMLKLPAGYTIHAYATYDNTASNPTNPNSPPQDMYWCDYTTCEMFFLPFAYVPYQEGDENIYLGNTDDFGCTDASACNFNPNSTIDDGTCGILDDCGVCHTPCCFNLSTQICDYSVSEQECQNFWADYSIISDPDQNIFWNTSCTLGCTDIDACNFDMNATENDGSCEYAQEFYDCFDNCINDLDLDGICDEIECATVLCDEWYECILGDCVCINDINNNNICDEYEQQDCSNLEITSIYQSGSSQFVVNVTNSSWDDVFSYPGFVLFNSFGDTLAIENVNYYALVDESTHYLEIQDGAIFTEDVSLELYTDFYDFIQCQWDNIFITENCDLLPEVGNCDGAILIYYFNQQNNQCEEFLWGGCNGIVPFMTIEDCQNACMTFDLNSIQLTDGIITIVDPLGRKIYDQTFGPVIVIYKSGRIEKQFIFSQ
;
A
#
# COMPACT_ATOMS: atom_id res chain seq x y z
N MET A 1 -57.84 -32.10 46.78
CA MET A 1 -56.49 -32.33 46.24
C MET A 1 -56.44 -31.79 44.81
N PRO A 2 -55.88 -30.61 44.55
CA PRO A 2 -55.57 -30.17 43.20
C PRO A 2 -54.12 -30.54 42.83
N LYS A 3 -53.94 -31.00 41.59
CA LYS A 3 -52.67 -31.39 40.99
C LYS A 3 -51.79 -30.17 40.74
N THR A 4 -50.53 -30.28 41.15
CA THR A 4 -49.44 -29.34 40.86
C THR A 4 -49.09 -29.36 39.36
N MET A 5 -49.13 -28.19 38.71
CA MET A 5 -48.49 -27.98 37.40
C MET A 5 -47.00 -27.72 37.65
N LYS A 6 -46.13 -28.51 37.00
CA LYS A 6 -44.70 -28.22 36.85
C LYS A 6 -44.55 -27.36 35.58
N ASN A 7 -44.10 -26.12 35.73
CA ASN A 7 -43.61 -25.32 34.62
C ASN A 7 -42.21 -25.83 34.25
N ILE A 8 -42.07 -26.33 33.02
CA ILE A 8 -40.77 -26.64 32.39
C ILE A 8 -40.36 -25.36 31.66
N PHE A 9 -39.27 -24.74 32.09
CA PHE A 9 -38.59 -23.67 31.36
C PHE A 9 -37.77 -24.32 30.24
N TYR A 10 -38.11 -24.01 28.98
CA TYR A 10 -37.24 -24.29 27.85
C TYR A 10 -36.22 -23.15 27.74
N ILE A 11 -34.95 -23.46 27.97
CA ILE A 11 -33.84 -22.57 27.65
C ILE A 11 -33.56 -22.78 26.16
N LEU A 12 -33.87 -21.77 25.35
CA LEU A 12 -33.45 -21.69 23.95
C LEU A 12 -31.98 -21.27 23.94
N PHE A 13 -31.08 -22.19 23.59
CA PHE A 13 -29.72 -21.86 23.17
C PHE A 13 -29.81 -21.24 21.78
N PHE A 14 -29.56 -19.94 21.67
CA PHE A 14 -29.14 -19.34 20.40
C PHE A 14 -27.65 -19.66 20.24
N PRO A 15 -27.20 -20.24 19.12
CA PRO A 15 -25.79 -20.28 18.82
C PRO A 15 -25.33 -18.83 18.63
N ALA A 16 -24.41 -18.37 19.48
CA ALA A 16 -23.66 -17.17 19.19
C ALA A 16 -22.81 -17.49 17.96
N VAL A 17 -23.16 -16.89 16.82
CA VAL A 17 -22.24 -16.80 15.69
C VAL A 17 -21.16 -15.84 16.18
N LEU A 18 -20.01 -16.38 16.54
CA LEU A 18 -18.78 -15.61 16.70
C LEU A 18 -18.43 -15.14 15.28
N PHE A 19 -18.69 -13.88 14.98
CA PHE A 19 -18.06 -13.27 13.82
C PHE A 19 -16.59 -13.05 14.20
N SER A 20 -15.67 -13.58 13.39
CA SER A 20 -14.26 -13.22 13.51
C SER A 20 -14.14 -11.71 13.32
N GLN A 21 -13.32 -11.07 14.13
CA GLN A 21 -13.01 -9.66 13.99
C GLN A 21 -11.99 -9.48 12.86
N VAL A 22 -12.16 -8.46 12.02
CA VAL A 22 -11.22 -8.14 10.94
C VAL A 22 -9.84 -7.87 11.53
N ASN A 23 -8.80 -8.50 10.98
CA ASN A 23 -7.41 -8.37 11.44
C ASN A 23 -6.43 -8.13 10.30
N PHE A 24 -5.21 -7.70 10.64
CA PHE A 24 -4.21 -7.33 9.64
C PHE A 24 -3.75 -8.54 8.84
N SER A 25 -3.25 -9.58 9.50
CA SER A 25 -2.59 -10.72 8.88
C SER A 25 -3.51 -11.44 7.90
N GLU A 26 -4.76 -11.72 8.27
CA GLU A 26 -5.68 -12.50 7.45
C GLU A 26 -6.46 -11.66 6.41
N ASP A 27 -6.82 -10.41 6.74
CA ASP A 27 -7.77 -9.63 5.93
C ASP A 27 -7.16 -8.39 5.23
N VAL A 28 -6.10 -7.78 5.78
CA VAL A 28 -5.59 -6.47 5.31
C VAL A 28 -4.19 -6.53 4.71
N SER A 29 -3.35 -7.46 5.15
CA SER A 29 -1.93 -7.56 4.77
C SER A 29 -1.78 -7.70 3.25
N ALA A 30 -2.54 -8.58 2.62
CA ALA A 30 -2.56 -8.76 1.17
C ALA A 30 -2.97 -7.47 0.43
N ILE A 31 -3.93 -6.71 0.96
CA ILE A 31 -4.38 -5.45 0.36
C ILE A 31 -3.22 -4.45 0.38
N ILE A 32 -2.56 -4.28 1.53
CA ILE A 32 -1.46 -3.32 1.68
C ILE A 32 -0.25 -3.73 0.86
N TYR A 33 0.17 -5.00 0.94
CA TYR A 33 1.38 -5.48 0.28
C TYR A 33 1.26 -5.45 -1.25
N ASN A 34 0.08 -5.73 -1.79
CA ASN A 34 -0.13 -5.74 -3.24
C ASN A 34 -0.40 -4.35 -3.83
N ASN A 35 -0.92 -3.39 -3.06
CA ASN A 35 -1.37 -2.09 -3.60
C ASN A 35 -0.57 -0.88 -3.13
N CYS A 36 0.17 -0.99 -2.01
CA CYS A 36 0.84 0.13 -1.37
C CYS A 36 2.36 -0.06 -1.31
N THR A 37 2.82 -1.27 -0.97
CA THR A 37 4.22 -1.54 -0.61
C THR A 37 5.22 -1.37 -1.75
N GLU A 38 4.79 -1.47 -3.02
CA GLU A 38 5.64 -1.21 -4.18
C GLU A 38 6.29 0.18 -4.08
N CYS A 39 5.48 1.20 -3.77
CA CYS A 39 5.94 2.57 -3.57
C CYS A 39 6.33 2.85 -2.12
N HIS A 40 5.67 2.22 -1.15
CA HIS A 40 5.91 2.40 0.28
C HIS A 40 6.88 1.36 0.83
N ARG A 41 8.12 1.41 0.36
CA ARG A 41 9.25 0.63 0.91
C ARG A 41 10.52 1.48 0.81
N VAL A 42 11.51 1.16 1.64
CA VAL A 42 12.74 1.97 1.75
C VAL A 42 13.40 2.15 0.38
N GLY A 43 13.74 3.41 0.06
CA GLY A 43 14.40 3.79 -1.19
C GLY A 43 13.46 3.86 -2.40
N GLN A 44 12.14 3.86 -2.21
CA GLN A 44 11.14 4.13 -3.24
C GLN A 44 10.44 5.48 -2.99
N SER A 45 9.49 5.86 -3.85
CA SER A 45 8.87 7.19 -3.82
C SER A 45 7.95 7.46 -2.63
N GLY A 46 7.51 6.42 -1.90
CA GLY A 46 6.70 6.57 -0.70
C GLY A 46 7.56 7.07 0.48
N PRO A 47 7.14 8.13 1.20
CA PRO A 47 7.95 8.74 2.26
C PRO A 47 8.02 7.89 3.55
N MET A 48 7.23 6.81 3.63
CA MET A 48 7.21 5.87 4.74
C MET A 48 7.09 4.43 4.21
N PRO A 49 7.72 3.46 4.86
CA PRO A 49 7.58 2.05 4.51
C PRO A 49 6.27 1.45 5.04
N PHE A 50 5.71 0.49 4.31
CA PHE A 50 4.58 -0.38 4.64
C PHE A 50 4.97 -1.84 4.37
N THR A 51 5.99 -2.30 5.08
CA THR A 51 6.62 -3.62 4.95
C THR A 51 6.46 -4.49 6.19
N SER A 52 5.76 -4.01 7.21
CA SER A 52 5.37 -4.80 8.38
C SER A 52 4.05 -4.33 8.98
N TYR A 53 3.42 -5.17 9.79
CA TYR A 53 2.24 -4.79 10.58
C TYR A 53 2.46 -3.51 11.38
N GLU A 54 3.59 -3.38 12.08
CA GLU A 54 3.87 -2.25 12.97
C GLU A 54 3.92 -0.94 12.19
N GLU A 55 4.57 -0.96 11.02
CA GLU A 55 4.64 0.20 10.12
C GLU A 55 3.25 0.62 9.65
N VAL A 56 2.42 -0.33 9.21
CA VAL A 56 1.06 -0.06 8.73
C VAL A 56 0.15 0.40 9.87
N ALA A 57 0.17 -0.28 11.01
CA ALA A 57 -0.66 0.04 12.17
C ALA A 57 -0.33 1.42 12.74
N SER A 58 0.94 1.82 12.76
CA SER A 58 1.37 3.16 13.21
C SER A 58 0.72 4.30 12.41
N LEU A 59 0.33 4.02 11.17
CA LEU A 59 -0.29 4.97 10.23
C LEU A 59 -1.70 4.56 9.81
N GLY A 60 -2.32 3.58 10.47
CA GLY A 60 -3.58 2.99 10.03
C GLY A 60 -4.72 4.01 9.88
N MET A 61 -4.78 5.00 10.76
CA MET A 61 -5.74 6.11 10.65
C MET A 61 -5.55 6.96 9.38
N MET A 62 -4.29 7.25 9.02
CA MET A 62 -3.96 7.98 7.80
C MET A 62 -4.26 7.13 6.58
N ILE A 63 -3.87 5.86 6.60
CA ILE A 63 -4.16 4.87 5.55
C ILE A 63 -5.67 4.80 5.30
N LYS A 64 -6.49 4.69 6.35
CA LYS A 64 -7.95 4.75 6.24
C LYS A 64 -8.42 6.05 5.57
N TYR A 65 -7.91 7.21 5.98
CA TYR A 65 -8.32 8.49 5.39
C TYR A 65 -8.01 8.58 3.89
N VAL A 66 -6.77 8.24 3.48
CA VAL A 66 -6.35 8.36 2.08
C VAL A 66 -7.01 7.33 1.17
N THR A 67 -7.26 6.12 1.67
CA THR A 67 -7.97 5.07 0.91
C THR A 67 -9.46 5.37 0.77
N GLN A 68 -10.12 5.89 1.81
CA GLN A 68 -11.54 6.24 1.78
C GLN A 68 -11.84 7.49 0.94
N SER A 69 -10.90 8.44 0.89
CA SER A 69 -11.04 9.63 0.05
C SER A 69 -10.69 9.39 -1.43
N GLY A 70 -10.11 8.23 -1.77
CA GLY A 70 -9.58 7.95 -3.11
C GLY A 70 -8.30 8.73 -3.43
N TYR A 71 -7.63 9.28 -2.41
CA TYR A 71 -6.32 9.92 -2.58
C TYR A 71 -5.21 8.89 -2.85
N MET A 72 -5.32 7.71 -2.24
CA MET A 72 -4.43 6.57 -2.48
C MET A 72 -5.24 5.28 -2.70
N PRO A 73 -4.73 4.34 -3.49
CA PRO A 73 -3.61 4.50 -4.41
C PRO A 73 -3.92 5.52 -5.53
N PRO A 74 -2.90 6.14 -6.13
CA PRO A 74 -3.11 7.21 -7.09
C PRO A 74 -3.46 6.62 -8.46
N TRP A 75 -4.77 6.52 -8.72
CA TRP A 75 -5.34 6.12 -10.00
C TRP A 75 -6.65 6.88 -10.26
N HIS A 76 -6.60 7.83 -11.19
CA HIS A 76 -7.73 8.73 -11.44
C HIS A 76 -8.58 8.34 -12.65
N ALA A 77 -8.14 7.37 -13.46
CA ALA A 77 -8.95 6.85 -14.55
C ALA A 77 -10.07 5.95 -14.02
N ASP A 78 -11.25 6.12 -14.61
CA ASP A 78 -12.44 5.33 -14.27
C ASP A 78 -12.33 3.92 -14.85
N SER A 79 -11.99 2.95 -14.00
CA SER A 79 -11.82 1.54 -14.37
C SER A 79 -13.12 0.85 -14.80
N GLU A 80 -14.29 1.42 -14.49
CA GLU A 80 -15.58 0.94 -15.02
C GLU A 80 -15.86 1.46 -16.44
N TYR A 81 -15.11 2.47 -16.91
CA TYR A 81 -15.26 3.05 -18.25
C TYR A 81 -14.35 2.38 -19.29
N SER A 82 -13.08 2.20 -18.94
CA SER A 82 -12.04 1.54 -19.75
C SER A 82 -11.01 0.88 -18.82
N SER A 83 -10.44 -0.25 -19.24
CA SER A 83 -9.39 -0.96 -18.48
C SER A 83 -8.00 -0.73 -19.03
N PHE A 84 -7.02 -0.54 -18.15
CA PHE A 84 -5.61 -0.28 -18.48
C PHE A 84 -4.65 -1.17 -17.69
N ILE A 85 -3.45 -1.34 -18.24
CA ILE A 85 -2.36 -2.04 -17.57
C ILE A 85 -1.88 -1.20 -16.38
N GLY A 86 -1.66 -1.86 -15.24
CA GLY A 86 -1.14 -1.22 -14.02
C GLY A 86 -2.18 -0.41 -13.26
N GLU A 87 -3.47 -0.73 -13.38
CA GLU A 87 -4.53 -0.14 -12.57
C GLU A 87 -4.27 -0.32 -11.07
N ARG A 88 -4.27 0.79 -10.34
CA ARG A 88 -4.08 0.81 -8.87
C ARG A 88 -5.38 1.25 -8.19
N VAL A 89 -6.38 0.37 -8.19
CA VAL A 89 -7.70 0.66 -7.62
C VAL A 89 -7.99 -0.29 -6.46
N LEU A 90 -8.41 0.26 -5.33
CA LEU A 90 -8.97 -0.53 -4.23
C LEU A 90 -10.46 -0.76 -4.45
N SER A 91 -10.91 -2.01 -4.31
CA SER A 91 -12.34 -2.30 -4.33
C SER A 91 -13.04 -1.69 -3.12
N GLU A 92 -14.36 -1.46 -3.22
CA GLU A 92 -15.14 -0.98 -2.08
C GLU A 92 -15.08 -1.94 -0.88
N ASN A 93 -14.87 -3.24 -1.14
CA ASN A 93 -14.65 -4.22 -0.08
C ASN A 93 -13.28 -4.04 0.58
N ASP A 94 -12.21 -3.82 -0.19
CA ASP A 94 -10.87 -3.61 0.36
C ASP A 94 -10.81 -2.34 1.21
N LYS A 95 -11.40 -1.25 0.72
CA LYS A 95 -11.56 -0.01 1.48
C LYS A 95 -12.32 -0.25 2.78
N GLN A 96 -13.39 -1.06 2.75
CA GLN A 96 -14.17 -1.38 3.94
C GLN A 96 -13.39 -2.24 4.93
N LEU A 97 -12.63 -3.25 4.47
CA LEU A 97 -11.78 -4.08 5.32
C LEU A 97 -10.72 -3.24 6.04
N ILE A 98 -10.04 -2.35 5.33
CA ILE A 98 -9.09 -1.39 5.93
C ILE A 98 -9.82 -0.53 6.98
N SER A 99 -11.00 0.00 6.64
CA SER A 99 -11.77 0.84 7.58
C SER A 99 -12.19 0.08 8.84
N ASP A 100 -12.71 -1.14 8.68
CA ASP A 100 -13.21 -1.98 9.77
C ASP A 100 -12.08 -2.46 10.67
N TRP A 101 -10.92 -2.79 10.09
CA TRP A 101 -9.70 -3.13 10.82
C TRP A 101 -9.24 -1.95 11.69
N VAL A 102 -9.17 -0.74 11.10
CA VAL A 102 -8.77 0.48 11.81
C VAL A 102 -9.76 0.83 12.93
N ASP A 103 -11.06 0.80 12.65
CA ASP A 103 -12.11 1.04 13.65
C ASP A 103 -12.17 -0.06 14.73
N GLY A 104 -11.71 -1.26 14.38
CA GLY A 104 -11.57 -2.41 15.25
C GLY A 104 -10.34 -2.39 16.16
N GLY A 105 -9.53 -1.33 16.11
CA GLY A 105 -8.32 -1.18 16.94
C GLY A 105 -7.05 -1.73 16.31
N MET A 106 -7.04 -1.97 14.99
CA MET A 106 -5.88 -2.36 14.19
C MET A 106 -5.22 -3.66 14.67
N ILE A 107 -6.00 -4.67 15.02
CA ILE A 107 -5.47 -5.93 15.58
C ILE A 107 -4.65 -6.68 14.52
N GLN A 108 -3.47 -7.21 14.88
CA GLN A 108 -2.62 -7.95 13.95
C GLN A 108 -3.29 -9.24 13.44
N GLY A 109 -3.75 -10.12 14.31
CA GLY A 109 -4.21 -11.47 13.92
C GLY A 109 -3.11 -12.51 14.16
N ASP A 110 -3.13 -13.62 13.42
CA ASP A 110 -2.06 -14.63 13.46
C ASP A 110 -0.95 -14.25 12.47
N PRO A 111 0.26 -13.87 12.92
CA PRO A 111 1.36 -13.50 12.03
C PRO A 111 1.76 -14.62 11.05
N ALA A 112 1.46 -15.88 11.35
CA ALA A 112 1.73 -16.99 10.44
C ALA A 112 0.78 -17.05 9.23
N LEU A 113 -0.33 -16.31 9.28
CA LEU A 113 -1.30 -16.17 8.19
C LEU A 113 -1.14 -14.84 7.43
N GLU A 114 -0.16 -14.02 7.80
CA GLU A 114 0.14 -12.77 7.11
C GLU A 114 0.60 -13.02 5.67
N ALA A 115 0.11 -12.22 4.73
CA ALA A 115 0.50 -12.33 3.34
C ALA A 115 2.01 -12.10 3.17
N SER A 116 2.64 -12.86 2.28
CA SER A 116 4.02 -12.57 1.88
C SER A 116 4.06 -11.27 1.07
N ILE A 117 5.06 -10.44 1.35
CA ILE A 117 5.37 -9.27 0.53
C ILE A 117 5.75 -9.74 -0.88
N PRO A 118 5.22 -9.11 -1.95
CA PRO A 118 5.61 -9.42 -3.32
C PRO A 118 7.12 -9.30 -3.54
N ASP A 119 7.67 -10.16 -4.39
CA ASP A 119 9.07 -10.04 -4.82
C ASP A 119 9.21 -8.81 -5.72
N PHE A 120 9.92 -7.79 -5.25
CA PHE A 120 10.25 -6.61 -6.05
C PHE A 120 11.59 -6.82 -6.77
N PRO A 121 11.65 -6.72 -8.11
CA PRO A 121 12.89 -6.92 -8.84
C PRO A 121 13.96 -5.89 -8.42
N GLU A 122 15.18 -6.36 -8.18
CA GLU A 122 16.33 -5.45 -8.04
C GLU A 122 16.73 -4.91 -9.43
N GLY A 123 16.68 -3.60 -9.60
CA GLY A 123 17.05 -2.93 -10.85
C GLY A 123 15.87 -2.75 -11.80
N SER A 124 16.06 -3.09 -13.08
CA SER A 124 15.04 -2.91 -14.11
C SER A 124 13.87 -3.86 -13.91
N ALA A 125 12.65 -3.36 -14.08
CA ALA A 125 11.44 -4.19 -14.05
C ALA A 125 11.27 -5.02 -15.34
N ILE A 126 11.93 -4.64 -16.43
CA ILE A 126 11.83 -5.31 -17.74
C ILE A 126 12.87 -6.43 -17.88
N GLY A 127 14.02 -6.31 -17.21
CA GLY A 127 15.11 -7.28 -17.25
C GLY A 127 16.45 -6.65 -17.62
N ASN A 128 17.34 -7.41 -18.26
CA ASN A 128 18.68 -6.90 -18.59
C ASN A 128 18.62 -5.93 -19.77
N PRO A 129 19.06 -4.66 -19.63
CA PRO A 129 19.09 -3.70 -20.73
C PRO A 129 20.19 -4.04 -21.74
N ASP A 130 19.91 -3.78 -23.02
CA ASP A 130 20.90 -3.91 -24.10
C ASP A 130 21.90 -2.75 -24.10
N PHE A 131 21.45 -1.57 -23.65
CA PHE A 131 22.27 -0.38 -23.56
C PHE A 131 21.78 0.53 -22.43
N VAL A 132 22.72 1.16 -21.71
CA VAL A 132 22.41 2.07 -20.59
C VAL A 132 23.04 3.43 -20.86
N LEU A 133 22.23 4.49 -20.75
CA LEU A 133 22.67 5.89 -20.80
C LEU A 133 22.53 6.50 -19.41
N THR A 134 23.63 6.91 -18.79
CA THR A 134 23.60 7.50 -17.44
C THR A 134 23.90 9.00 -17.50
N MET A 135 23.28 9.78 -16.62
CA MET A 135 23.62 11.18 -16.43
C MET A 135 25.14 11.30 -16.19
N SER A 136 25.80 12.17 -16.94
CA SER A 136 27.27 12.28 -16.92
C SER A 136 27.80 12.86 -15.61
N GLU A 137 26.96 13.63 -14.92
CA GLU A 137 27.26 14.29 -13.65
C GLU A 137 26.04 14.15 -12.73
N GLU A 138 26.28 14.16 -11.43
CA GLU A 138 25.22 14.22 -10.42
C GLU A 138 24.60 15.62 -10.41
N TYR A 139 23.28 15.70 -10.34
CA TYR A 139 22.54 16.95 -10.27
C TYR A 139 22.12 17.24 -8.82
N LEU A 140 22.35 18.47 -8.37
CA LEU A 140 21.89 18.96 -7.06
C LEU A 140 20.47 19.50 -7.21
N ILE A 141 19.55 18.93 -6.44
CA ILE A 141 18.20 19.44 -6.25
C ILE A 141 18.21 20.27 -4.97
N GLU A 142 18.00 21.58 -5.09
CA GLU A 142 18.04 22.48 -3.94
C GLU A 142 16.86 22.26 -2.98
N GLY A 143 17.13 22.15 -1.69
CA GLY A 143 16.14 22.04 -0.62
C GLY A 143 15.40 23.35 -0.33
N ASN A 144 14.73 23.92 -1.33
CA ASN A 144 14.12 25.25 -1.25
C ASN A 144 12.57 25.22 -1.25
N ASN A 145 11.96 24.04 -1.17
CA ASN A 145 10.52 23.77 -1.26
C ASN A 145 9.87 24.30 -2.55
N GLN A 146 10.59 24.26 -3.68
CA GLN A 146 10.05 24.61 -5.00
C GLN A 146 10.23 23.43 -5.96
N ASP A 147 9.33 23.32 -6.93
CA ASP A 147 9.49 22.38 -8.04
C ASP A 147 10.74 22.73 -8.86
N ASP A 148 11.46 21.72 -9.32
CA ASP A 148 12.60 21.89 -10.23
C ASP A 148 12.36 21.09 -11.52
N TYR A 149 12.28 21.82 -12.63
CA TYR A 149 12.06 21.25 -13.96
C TYR A 149 13.30 21.44 -14.85
N ARG A 150 13.89 20.32 -15.24
CA ARG A 150 15.16 20.31 -15.94
C ARG A 150 15.22 19.31 -17.07
N VAL A 151 15.80 19.71 -18.19
CA VAL A 151 16.03 18.82 -19.33
C VAL A 151 17.48 18.36 -19.35
N PHE A 152 17.68 17.05 -19.41
CA PHE A 152 18.97 16.41 -19.61
C PHE A 152 19.03 15.76 -20.98
N VAL A 153 20.15 15.94 -21.70
CA VAL A 153 20.34 15.42 -23.06
C VAL A 153 21.40 14.32 -23.06
N PHE A 154 21.03 13.15 -23.56
CA PHE A 154 21.84 11.95 -23.61
C PHE A 154 22.21 11.63 -25.05
N SER A 155 23.51 11.65 -25.34
CA SER A 155 23.96 11.34 -26.69
C SER A 155 24.09 9.84 -26.92
N THR A 156 23.33 9.32 -27.87
CA THR A 156 23.29 7.87 -28.17
C THR A 156 24.51 7.40 -28.94
N ASN A 157 25.04 8.25 -29.83
CA ASN A 157 26.15 7.95 -30.74
C ASN A 157 25.95 6.70 -31.63
N PHE A 158 24.72 6.25 -31.85
CA PHE A 158 24.45 5.11 -32.73
C PHE A 158 24.69 5.48 -34.20
N SER A 159 25.41 4.62 -34.93
CA SER A 159 25.70 4.81 -36.36
C SER A 159 24.62 4.29 -37.30
N GLU A 160 23.63 3.60 -36.75
CA GLU A 160 22.52 2.97 -37.46
C GLU A 160 21.25 3.13 -36.62
N ASP A 161 20.10 3.05 -37.28
CA ASP A 161 18.80 3.11 -36.63
C ASP A 161 18.67 1.94 -35.64
N LYS A 162 18.05 2.22 -34.50
CA LYS A 162 17.73 1.23 -33.48
C LYS A 162 16.22 1.17 -33.30
N TYR A 163 15.71 -0.03 -33.16
CA TYR A 163 14.31 -0.27 -32.88
C TYR A 163 14.16 -0.70 -31.43
N LEU A 164 13.41 0.07 -30.67
CA LEU A 164 13.23 -0.13 -29.24
C LEU A 164 12.00 -1.01 -28.99
N LYS A 165 12.20 -2.05 -28.19
CA LYS A 165 11.15 -2.84 -27.53
C LYS A 165 10.59 -2.11 -26.31
N SER A 166 11.46 -1.36 -25.62
CA SER A 166 11.10 -0.50 -24.49
C SER A 166 12.20 0.53 -24.23
N ILE A 167 11.82 1.59 -23.53
CA ILE A 167 12.71 2.60 -22.95
C ILE A 167 12.25 2.83 -21.51
N GLU A 168 13.15 2.59 -20.56
CA GLU A 168 12.86 2.67 -19.13
C GLU A 168 13.75 3.74 -18.50
N ILE A 169 13.14 4.65 -17.75
CA ILE A 169 13.89 5.61 -16.94
C ILE A 169 14.11 4.99 -15.57
N MET A 170 15.36 5.03 -15.13
CA MET A 170 15.81 4.57 -13.82
C MET A 170 16.23 5.79 -13.01
N PRO A 171 15.34 6.35 -12.17
CA PRO A 171 15.70 7.43 -11.27
C PRO A 171 16.89 7.05 -10.39
N GLY A 172 17.88 7.93 -10.28
CA GLY A 172 18.98 7.77 -9.33
C GLY A 172 18.52 8.06 -7.89
N ASN A 173 17.48 8.90 -7.76
CA ASN A 173 16.80 9.21 -6.53
C ASN A 173 15.27 9.15 -6.72
N LEU A 174 14.68 8.03 -6.27
CA LEU A 174 13.24 7.75 -6.37
C LEU A 174 12.39 8.63 -5.43
N GLU A 175 12.98 9.25 -4.41
CA GLU A 175 12.29 10.18 -3.50
C GLU A 175 12.14 11.57 -4.15
N ALA A 176 13.09 11.98 -5.00
CA ALA A 176 13.08 13.28 -5.66
C ALA A 176 12.34 13.30 -7.00
N VAL A 177 12.54 12.28 -7.84
CA VAL A 177 12.01 12.28 -9.21
C VAL A 177 10.50 12.02 -9.19
N HIS A 178 9.71 13.04 -9.51
CA HIS A 178 8.26 12.98 -9.49
C HIS A 178 7.66 12.50 -10.82
N HIS A 179 8.18 12.98 -11.96
CA HIS A 179 7.87 12.39 -13.26
C HIS A 179 8.88 12.78 -14.33
N THR A 180 8.84 12.08 -15.46
CA THR A 180 9.66 12.43 -16.63
C THR A 180 8.90 12.37 -17.94
N LEU A 181 9.29 13.25 -18.86
CA LEU A 181 8.92 13.20 -20.27
C LEU A 181 10.15 12.84 -21.09
N ILE A 182 9.95 12.07 -22.16
CA ILE A 182 11.02 11.66 -23.07
C ILE A 182 10.78 12.26 -24.46
N SER A 183 11.86 12.71 -25.11
CA SER A 183 11.85 13.09 -26.52
C SER A 183 13.07 12.54 -27.25
N ILE A 184 12.87 12.08 -28.48
CA ILE A 184 13.96 11.74 -29.41
C ILE A 184 14.35 13.01 -30.17
N ASP A 185 15.51 13.57 -29.85
CA ASP A 185 16.05 14.78 -30.48
C ASP A 185 16.87 14.43 -31.73
N ASN A 186 16.21 14.46 -32.88
CA ASN A 186 16.87 14.30 -34.18
C ASN A 186 17.27 15.64 -34.82
N SER A 187 16.84 16.78 -34.27
CA SER A 187 17.18 18.11 -34.80
C SER A 187 18.48 18.67 -34.21
N GLY A 188 18.86 18.18 -33.01
CA GLY A 188 19.95 18.70 -32.19
C GLY A 188 19.61 20.03 -31.52
N GLU A 189 18.34 20.43 -31.50
CA GLU A 189 17.91 21.70 -30.89
C GLU A 189 18.02 21.66 -29.37
N MET A 190 17.69 20.53 -28.74
CA MET A 190 17.77 20.38 -27.29
C MET A 190 19.24 20.29 -26.85
N ALA A 191 20.07 19.56 -27.61
CA ALA A 191 21.51 19.55 -27.41
C ALA A 191 22.14 20.96 -27.54
N ALA A 192 21.62 21.79 -28.45
CA ALA A 192 22.07 23.18 -28.60
C ALA A 192 21.63 24.09 -27.44
N LEU A 193 20.44 23.86 -26.87
CA LEU A 193 19.95 24.57 -25.68
C LEU A 193 20.78 24.21 -24.45
N ASP A 194 21.02 22.92 -24.21
CA ASP A 194 21.87 22.43 -23.13
C ASP A 194 23.30 23.02 -23.23
N ALA A 195 23.89 23.01 -24.42
CA ALA A 195 25.20 23.63 -24.65
C ALA A 195 25.23 25.17 -24.49
N SER A 196 24.07 25.82 -24.35
CA SER A 196 23.96 27.27 -24.17
C SER A 196 23.93 27.70 -22.70
N THR A 197 23.68 26.77 -21.79
CA THR A 197 23.72 26.97 -20.33
C THR A 197 25.04 26.46 -19.74
N PRO A 198 25.59 27.12 -18.70
CA PRO A 198 26.78 26.64 -18.02
C PRO A 198 26.51 25.50 -17.02
N GLU A 199 25.27 25.37 -16.55
CA GLU A 199 24.81 24.29 -15.68
C GLU A 199 24.58 22.99 -16.49
N TYR A 200 24.66 21.83 -15.83
CA TYR A 200 24.41 20.53 -16.49
C TYR A 200 22.92 20.35 -16.77
N GLY A 201 22.51 20.14 -18.02
CA GLY A 201 21.10 20.26 -18.41
C GLY A 201 20.67 21.73 -18.52
N TYR A 202 19.41 21.96 -18.91
CA TYR A 202 18.82 23.30 -18.94
C TYR A 202 17.43 23.31 -18.29
N GLU A 203 17.09 24.44 -17.67
CA GLU A 203 15.79 24.64 -17.03
C GLU A 203 14.70 24.76 -18.10
N CYS A 204 13.61 24.02 -17.93
CA CYS A 204 12.44 24.14 -18.77
C CYS A 204 11.21 23.60 -18.04
N GLU A 205 10.34 24.49 -17.58
CA GLU A 205 9.09 24.15 -16.86
C GLU A 205 8.03 23.48 -17.73
N SER A 206 8.24 23.34 -19.05
CA SER A 206 7.23 22.83 -19.97
C SER A 206 7.78 22.16 -21.21
N GLY A 207 7.55 20.86 -21.30
CA GLY A 207 8.06 20.03 -22.39
C GLY A 207 9.57 20.19 -22.51
N PHE A 208 10.04 20.72 -23.63
CA PHE A 208 11.47 20.81 -23.93
C PHE A 208 11.91 22.19 -24.45
N CYS A 209 11.03 23.20 -24.37
CA CYS A 209 11.34 24.58 -24.77
C CYS A 209 11.81 24.77 -26.23
N THR A 210 11.61 23.77 -27.10
CA THR A 210 11.92 23.81 -28.54
C THR A 210 10.69 23.99 -29.42
N GLY A 211 9.49 23.92 -28.84
CA GLY A 211 8.22 23.90 -29.59
C GLY A 211 8.00 22.62 -30.43
N ALA A 212 8.94 21.67 -30.37
CA ALA A 212 8.71 20.31 -30.85
C ALA A 212 7.65 19.66 -29.97
N ILE A 213 6.73 18.91 -30.59
CA ILE A 213 5.82 18.03 -29.85
C ILE A 213 6.63 16.75 -29.59
N PRO A 214 6.92 16.41 -28.33
CA PRO A 214 7.69 15.21 -28.00
C PRO A 214 7.05 13.94 -28.56
N GLN A 215 7.89 12.98 -28.92
CA GLN A 215 7.43 11.61 -29.16
C GLN A 215 7.14 10.96 -27.79
N PHE A 216 5.93 11.23 -27.29
CA PHE A 216 5.41 10.73 -26.02
C PHE A 216 5.03 9.24 -26.11
N ALA A 217 5.97 8.36 -26.42
CA ALA A 217 5.74 6.91 -26.41
C ALA A 217 6.04 6.29 -25.03
N ALA A 218 6.75 6.99 -24.16
CA ALA A 218 7.15 6.52 -22.83
C ALA A 218 7.54 7.70 -21.91
N GLY A 219 7.64 7.43 -20.61
CA GLY A 219 8.03 8.36 -19.56
C GLY A 219 8.16 7.62 -18.23
N TYR A 220 8.21 8.36 -17.13
CA TYR A 220 8.22 7.80 -15.79
C TYR A 220 7.29 8.58 -14.87
N THR A 221 6.56 7.86 -14.03
CA THR A 221 5.88 8.35 -12.82
C THR A 221 6.06 7.28 -11.74
N PRO A 222 6.08 7.62 -10.44
CA PRO A 222 6.11 6.63 -9.36
C PRO A 222 5.04 5.54 -9.55
N GLY A 223 5.46 4.27 -9.49
CA GLY A 223 4.58 3.10 -9.67
C GLY A 223 4.20 2.81 -11.13
N MET A 224 4.80 3.49 -12.11
CA MET A 224 4.61 3.15 -13.53
C MET A 224 5.65 2.14 -14.00
N VAL A 225 5.18 1.04 -14.59
CA VAL A 225 6.02 0.11 -15.34
C VAL A 225 6.21 0.63 -16.75
N ALA A 226 7.45 0.63 -17.25
CA ALA A 226 7.74 1.08 -18.60
C ALA A 226 7.07 0.15 -19.65
N PRO A 227 6.42 0.72 -20.68
CA PRO A 227 5.69 -0.07 -21.66
C PRO A 227 6.64 -1.02 -22.40
N THR A 228 6.24 -2.29 -22.52
CA THR A 228 7.03 -3.30 -23.23
C THR A 228 6.25 -3.82 -24.44
N TRP A 229 6.79 -3.60 -25.63
CA TRP A 229 6.15 -4.05 -26.86
C TRP A 229 6.73 -5.39 -27.30
N ASN A 230 6.07 -6.50 -26.98
CA ASN A 230 6.55 -7.86 -27.30
C ASN A 230 6.15 -8.35 -28.70
N ASN A 231 5.25 -7.64 -29.39
CA ASN A 231 4.75 -7.97 -30.72
C ASN A 231 5.64 -7.37 -31.85
N ASP A 232 5.10 -7.19 -33.05
CA ASP A 232 5.81 -6.66 -34.22
C ASP A 232 5.96 -5.13 -34.25
N ILE A 233 5.44 -4.41 -33.25
CA ILE A 233 5.56 -2.95 -33.13
C ILE A 233 6.81 -2.54 -32.35
N GLY A 234 7.30 -1.32 -32.58
CA GLY A 234 8.34 -0.72 -31.75
C GLY A 234 8.59 0.74 -32.06
N LEU A 235 9.40 1.40 -31.22
CA LEU A 235 9.77 2.79 -31.39
C LEU A 235 11.09 2.91 -32.16
N LEU A 236 11.11 3.73 -33.21
CA LEU A 236 12.33 4.02 -33.96
C LEU A 236 13.18 5.06 -33.22
N LEU A 237 14.43 4.71 -32.93
CA LEU A 237 15.50 5.61 -32.51
C LEU A 237 16.48 5.81 -33.68
N PRO A 238 16.40 6.94 -34.41
CA PRO A 238 17.21 7.16 -35.60
C PRO A 238 18.71 7.22 -35.29
N ALA A 239 19.53 6.84 -36.27
CA ALA A 239 20.98 6.95 -36.21
C ALA A 239 21.41 8.40 -35.90
N GLY A 240 22.21 8.57 -34.84
CA GLY A 240 22.76 9.86 -34.42
C GLY A 240 21.77 10.79 -33.73
N ALA A 241 20.54 10.35 -33.44
CA ALA A 241 19.62 11.10 -32.59
C ALA A 241 20.08 11.08 -31.12
N ASP A 242 19.81 12.16 -30.40
CA ASP A 242 19.98 12.21 -28.95
C ASP A 242 18.64 11.87 -28.26
N ILE A 243 18.68 11.46 -26.99
CA ILE A 243 17.48 11.31 -26.16
C ILE A 243 17.49 12.43 -25.14
N ALA A 244 16.41 13.20 -25.07
CA ALA A 244 16.23 14.22 -24.05
C ALA A 244 15.17 13.78 -23.04
N ILE A 245 15.45 14.01 -21.77
CA ILE A 245 14.51 13.77 -20.66
C ILE A 245 14.21 15.09 -19.98
N GLN A 246 12.94 15.49 -19.95
CA GLN A 246 12.49 16.51 -19.01
C GLN A 246 12.19 15.82 -17.69
N MET A 247 12.95 16.16 -16.66
CA MET A 247 12.81 15.69 -15.29
C MET A 247 12.05 16.74 -14.48
N HIS A 248 11.02 16.30 -13.76
CA HIS A 248 10.37 17.10 -12.73
C HIS A 248 10.72 16.51 -11.36
N TYR A 249 11.44 17.30 -10.55
CA TYR A 249 11.74 16.96 -9.16
C TYR A 249 10.72 17.60 -8.22
N ALA A 250 10.20 16.80 -7.29
CA ALA A 250 9.27 17.27 -6.27
C ALA A 250 9.93 18.28 -5.31
N PRO A 251 9.15 19.21 -4.73
CA PRO A 251 9.68 20.20 -3.80
C PRO A 251 10.17 19.51 -2.52
N SER A 252 11.39 19.83 -2.12
CA SER A 252 12.03 19.30 -0.91
C SER A 252 12.56 20.43 -0.03
N SER A 253 12.55 20.24 1.28
CA SER A 253 13.16 21.18 2.25
C SER A 253 14.65 20.91 2.51
N ILE A 254 15.15 19.80 2.00
CA ILE A 254 16.55 19.36 2.11
C ILE A 254 17.18 19.22 0.73
N ASP A 255 18.47 19.53 0.64
CA ASP A 255 19.24 19.30 -0.58
C ASP A 255 19.28 17.81 -0.87
N GLN A 256 18.98 17.45 -2.11
CA GLN A 256 19.05 16.08 -2.60
C GLN A 256 19.91 16.00 -3.85
N TYR A 257 20.30 14.78 -4.23
CA TYR A 257 21.09 14.54 -5.42
C TYR A 257 20.43 13.48 -6.28
N ASP A 258 20.55 13.61 -7.59
CA ASP A 258 20.07 12.62 -8.55
C ASP A 258 21.11 12.37 -9.64
N GLN A 259 21.24 11.09 -10.02
CA GLN A 259 22.02 10.67 -11.16
C GLN A 259 21.27 9.56 -11.90
N SER A 260 20.16 9.95 -12.52
CA SER A 260 19.28 9.06 -13.26
C SER A 260 19.95 8.43 -14.49
N SER A 261 19.39 7.32 -14.94
CA SER A 261 19.81 6.62 -16.16
C SER A 261 18.63 6.14 -17.01
N ILE A 262 18.93 5.74 -18.25
CA ILE A 262 17.98 5.25 -19.24
C ILE A 262 18.42 3.86 -19.65
N ASN A 263 17.54 2.88 -19.46
CA ASN A 263 17.69 1.54 -19.96
C ASN A 263 17.02 1.45 -21.35
N LEU A 264 17.77 1.00 -22.35
CA LEU A 264 17.27 0.75 -23.70
C LEU A 264 17.21 -0.75 -23.94
N PHE A 265 16.06 -1.20 -24.43
CA PHE A 265 15.81 -2.58 -24.83
C PHE A 265 15.54 -2.61 -26.32
N PHE A 266 16.37 -3.33 -27.07
CA PHE A 266 16.28 -3.42 -28.52
C PHE A 266 15.41 -4.59 -28.95
N LYS A 267 14.81 -4.44 -30.13
CA LYS A 267 14.19 -5.56 -30.83
C LYS A 267 15.27 -6.46 -31.42
N GLU A 268 15.06 -7.77 -31.34
CA GLU A 268 15.93 -8.75 -32.02
C GLU A 268 15.73 -8.73 -33.54
N GLU A 269 14.50 -8.44 -34.00
CA GLU A 269 14.12 -8.37 -35.40
C GLU A 269 13.78 -6.91 -35.81
N GLU A 270 13.80 -6.63 -37.11
CA GLU A 270 13.41 -5.32 -37.66
C GLU A 270 11.92 -5.07 -37.37
N VAL A 271 11.57 -3.87 -36.90
CA VAL A 271 10.17 -3.51 -36.63
C VAL A 271 9.45 -3.32 -37.95
N GLU A 272 8.39 -4.10 -38.17
CA GLU A 272 7.55 -3.98 -39.36
C GLU A 272 6.53 -2.83 -39.24
N ARG A 273 6.24 -2.40 -38.00
CA ARG A 273 5.21 -1.40 -37.65
C ARG A 273 5.72 -0.40 -36.62
N GLU A 274 6.12 0.78 -37.08
CA GLU A 274 6.62 1.83 -36.18
C GLU A 274 5.47 2.51 -35.42
N ILE A 275 5.66 2.73 -34.12
CA ILE A 275 4.71 3.48 -33.30
C ILE A 275 4.72 4.95 -33.72
N GLU A 276 3.55 5.48 -34.03
CA GLU A 276 3.31 6.88 -34.37
C GLU A 276 2.56 7.60 -33.23
N VAL A 277 2.67 8.93 -33.18
CA VAL A 277 1.97 9.76 -32.20
C VAL A 277 1.04 10.73 -32.92
N LEU A 278 -0.25 10.67 -32.57
CA LEU A 278 -1.26 11.66 -32.93
C LEU A 278 -1.50 12.56 -31.73
N THR A 279 -1.42 13.88 -31.89
CA THR A 279 -1.68 14.82 -30.79
C THR A 279 -2.87 15.72 -31.09
N LEU A 280 -3.89 15.63 -30.24
CA LEU A 280 -5.00 16.58 -30.23
C LEU A 280 -4.68 17.68 -29.22
N LEU A 281 -4.56 18.92 -29.70
CA LEU A 281 -4.28 20.09 -28.86
C LEU A 281 -5.04 21.33 -29.32
N ASP A 282 -5.22 22.32 -28.43
CA ASP A 282 -5.78 23.64 -28.79
C ASP A 282 -4.97 24.81 -28.19
N THR A 283 -4.06 25.38 -28.99
CA THR A 283 -3.28 26.57 -28.60
C THR A 283 -4.09 27.87 -28.54
N GLN A 284 -5.38 27.84 -28.88
CA GLN A 284 -6.30 28.96 -28.75
C GLN A 284 -7.21 28.83 -27.51
N LEU A 285 -6.93 27.86 -26.64
CA LEU A 285 -7.62 27.69 -25.36
C LEU A 285 -7.69 29.01 -24.59
N ALA A 286 -8.90 29.36 -24.14
CA ALA A 286 -9.17 30.53 -23.32
C ALA A 286 -10.25 30.19 -22.30
N ILE A 287 -9.86 30.16 -21.03
CA ILE A 287 -10.69 29.78 -19.89
C ILE A 287 -11.07 31.05 -19.13
N PRO A 288 -12.36 31.45 -19.10
CA PRO A 288 -12.78 32.67 -18.44
C PRO A 288 -12.50 32.68 -16.94
N ALA A 289 -12.16 33.84 -16.39
CA ALA A 289 -12.01 34.05 -14.96
C ALA A 289 -13.28 33.70 -14.18
N ASN A 290 -13.10 33.06 -13.02
CA ASN A 290 -14.15 32.77 -12.05
C ASN A 290 -15.30 31.90 -12.59
N GLN A 291 -14.98 30.90 -13.41
CA GLN A 291 -15.92 29.95 -14.01
C GLN A 291 -15.38 28.52 -13.98
N ILE A 292 -16.31 27.57 -13.88
CA ILE A 292 -16.07 26.20 -14.33
C ILE A 292 -16.32 26.16 -15.83
N TYR A 293 -15.35 25.68 -16.60
CA TYR A 293 -15.37 25.72 -18.05
C TYR A 293 -15.01 24.34 -18.60
N THR A 294 -15.86 23.80 -19.48
CA THR A 294 -15.57 22.58 -20.22
C THR A 294 -15.19 22.93 -21.65
N HIS A 295 -13.95 22.64 -22.02
CA HIS A 295 -13.45 22.72 -23.37
C HIS A 295 -13.80 21.44 -24.15
N TYR A 296 -14.02 21.58 -25.45
CA TYR A 296 -14.32 20.47 -26.34
C TYR A 296 -13.48 20.58 -27.61
N ASN A 297 -12.82 19.49 -27.97
CA ASN A 297 -12.14 19.34 -29.24
C ASN A 297 -12.45 17.96 -29.84
N SER A 298 -12.21 17.81 -31.14
CA SER A 298 -12.48 16.55 -31.83
C SER A 298 -11.54 16.29 -32.99
N TYR A 299 -11.33 15.02 -33.29
CA TYR A 299 -10.49 14.56 -34.38
C TYR A 299 -11.23 13.52 -35.23
N TYR A 300 -11.24 13.69 -36.56
CA TYR A 300 -11.83 12.73 -37.48
C TYR A 300 -10.80 11.67 -37.88
N VAL A 301 -11.12 10.40 -37.65
CA VAL A 301 -10.26 9.25 -37.93
C VAL A 301 -10.36 8.90 -39.42
N ASP A 302 -9.29 9.09 -40.18
CA ASP A 302 -9.27 8.93 -41.65
C ASP A 302 -8.73 7.58 -42.15
N PHE A 303 -8.14 6.77 -41.26
CA PHE A 303 -7.73 5.38 -41.51
C PHE A 303 -7.94 4.54 -40.24
N ASP A 304 -8.03 3.21 -40.40
CA ASP A 304 -8.14 2.30 -39.25
C ASP A 304 -6.82 2.31 -38.46
N MET A 305 -6.88 2.59 -37.16
CA MET A 305 -5.70 2.65 -36.28
C MET A 305 -5.90 1.80 -35.02
N SER A 306 -4.79 1.32 -34.47
CA SER A 306 -4.70 0.59 -33.22
C SER A 306 -4.04 1.49 -32.18
N ILE A 307 -4.84 2.01 -31.24
CA ILE A 307 -4.34 2.84 -30.14
C ILE A 307 -3.60 1.96 -29.14
N ILE A 308 -2.38 2.38 -28.80
CA ILE A 308 -1.47 1.70 -27.88
C ILE A 308 -1.34 2.45 -26.57
N SER A 309 -1.49 3.77 -26.54
CA SER A 309 -1.57 4.53 -25.30
C SER A 309 -2.24 5.88 -25.49
N VAL A 310 -2.70 6.47 -24.38
CA VAL A 310 -3.28 7.81 -24.32
C VAL A 310 -2.68 8.58 -23.14
N LEU A 311 -2.39 9.87 -23.34
CA LEU A 311 -1.87 10.77 -22.30
C LEU A 311 -2.73 12.03 -22.22
N PRO A 312 -3.83 12.04 -21.45
CA PRO A 312 -4.53 13.29 -21.16
C PRO A 312 -3.64 14.20 -20.30
N HIS A 313 -3.59 15.50 -20.58
CA HIS A 313 -2.76 16.46 -19.85
C HIS A 313 -3.41 17.84 -19.73
N MET A 314 -3.44 18.36 -18.49
CA MET A 314 -3.88 19.69 -18.07
C MET A 314 -2.98 20.18 -16.93
N HIS A 315 -3.02 21.48 -16.62
CA HIS A 315 -2.28 22.05 -15.49
C HIS A 315 -3.15 22.13 -14.21
N LEU A 316 -2.81 23.07 -13.31
CA LEU A 316 -3.29 23.16 -11.93
C LEU A 316 -4.81 23.30 -11.77
N ILE A 317 -5.52 23.87 -12.76
CA ILE A 317 -6.96 24.09 -12.67
C ILE A 317 -7.77 23.04 -13.44
N GLY A 318 -7.13 22.05 -14.07
CA GLY A 318 -7.79 20.88 -14.64
C GLY A 318 -8.59 20.10 -13.59
N LYS A 319 -9.72 19.49 -14.02
CA LYS A 319 -10.62 18.72 -13.14
C LYS A 319 -11.10 17.41 -13.72
N SER A 320 -11.31 17.30 -15.03
CA SER A 320 -11.71 16.02 -15.62
C SER A 320 -11.45 15.91 -17.12
N TRP A 321 -11.32 14.67 -17.58
CA TRP A 321 -11.29 14.29 -18.99
C TRP A 321 -12.40 13.29 -19.31
N LEU A 322 -13.02 13.43 -20.48
CA LEU A 322 -13.87 12.40 -21.07
C LEU A 322 -13.56 12.28 -22.56
N ILE A 323 -13.13 11.10 -22.98
CA ILE A 323 -12.64 10.85 -24.33
C ILE A 323 -13.26 9.55 -24.86
N TYR A 324 -13.89 9.63 -26.03
CA TYR A 324 -14.48 8.50 -26.73
C TYR A 324 -14.48 8.74 -28.24
N ALA A 325 -14.57 7.67 -29.04
CA ALA A 325 -14.82 7.78 -30.47
C ALA A 325 -16.28 7.43 -30.80
N GLU A 326 -16.87 8.11 -31.78
CA GLU A 326 -18.25 7.88 -32.20
C GLU A 326 -18.42 7.85 -33.72
N ASN A 327 -19.33 6.99 -34.20
CA ASN A 327 -19.79 6.97 -35.57
C ASN A 327 -21.24 6.47 -35.67
N ASN A 328 -22.18 7.35 -36.05
CA ASN A 328 -23.59 7.02 -36.25
C ASN A 328 -24.27 6.34 -35.04
N GLY A 329 -23.90 6.75 -33.83
CA GLY A 329 -24.40 6.23 -32.57
C GLY A 329 -23.70 4.98 -32.06
N ASP A 330 -22.71 4.46 -32.78
CA ASP A 330 -21.76 3.49 -32.23
C ASP A 330 -20.63 4.22 -31.52
N THR A 331 -20.31 3.81 -30.30
CA THR A 331 -19.37 4.51 -29.41
C THR A 331 -18.29 3.56 -28.93
N ILE A 332 -17.04 3.97 -29.04
CA ILE A 332 -15.87 3.28 -28.50
C ILE A 332 -15.34 4.12 -27.34
N PRO A 333 -15.44 3.64 -26.07
CA PRO A 333 -14.84 4.34 -24.94
C PRO A 333 -13.31 4.33 -25.10
N ILE A 334 -12.66 5.45 -24.79
CA ILE A 334 -11.20 5.54 -24.79
C ILE A 334 -10.71 5.72 -23.35
N ILE A 335 -11.04 6.84 -22.70
CA ILE A 335 -10.69 7.09 -21.30
C ILE A 335 -11.63 8.11 -20.65
N SER A 336 -11.91 7.92 -19.37
CA SER A 336 -12.60 8.89 -18.51
C SER A 336 -11.76 9.10 -17.25
N ILE A 337 -11.50 10.36 -16.89
CA ILE A 337 -10.81 10.76 -15.65
C ILE A 337 -11.73 11.75 -14.95
N PRO A 338 -12.62 11.29 -14.04
CA PRO A 338 -13.61 12.15 -13.40
C PRO A 338 -13.01 13.15 -12.40
N ASP A 339 -11.90 12.79 -11.76
CA ASP A 339 -11.23 13.56 -10.70
C ASP A 339 -9.73 13.71 -11.03
N TRP A 340 -9.42 14.53 -12.04
CA TRP A 340 -8.05 14.80 -12.48
C TRP A 340 -7.22 15.49 -11.38
N ASP A 341 -6.01 14.99 -11.17
CA ASP A 341 -4.99 15.60 -10.32
C ASP A 341 -3.73 15.92 -11.14
N PHE A 342 -3.28 17.18 -11.06
CA PHE A 342 -2.06 17.64 -11.75
C PHE A 342 -0.80 16.92 -11.27
N ASN A 343 -0.78 16.39 -10.05
CA ASN A 343 0.37 15.67 -9.54
C ASN A 343 0.51 14.29 -10.21
N TRP A 344 -0.58 13.71 -10.71
CA TRP A 344 -0.61 12.35 -11.26
C TRP A 344 -0.84 12.35 -12.77
N GLN A 345 0.21 12.69 -13.51
CA GLN A 345 0.21 12.75 -14.98
C GLN A 345 0.86 11.51 -15.57
N THR A 346 0.06 10.50 -15.90
CA THR A 346 0.58 9.21 -16.37
C THR A 346 0.07 8.83 -17.76
N PHE A 347 0.77 7.90 -18.39
CA PHE A 347 0.37 7.27 -19.63
C PHE A 347 -0.58 6.13 -19.33
N TYR A 348 -1.70 6.06 -20.05
CA TYR A 348 -2.65 4.98 -19.93
C TYR A 348 -2.51 4.05 -21.13
N GLN A 349 -2.10 2.81 -20.86
CA GLN A 349 -1.91 1.76 -21.86
C GLN A 349 -3.07 0.76 -21.74
N PRO A 350 -3.97 0.63 -22.74
CA PRO A 350 -5.02 -0.36 -22.67
C PRO A 350 -4.43 -1.78 -22.63
N GLU A 351 -5.14 -2.72 -22.02
CA GLU A 351 -4.71 -4.12 -21.95
C GLU A 351 -4.49 -4.73 -23.34
N TYR A 352 -5.36 -4.40 -24.29
CA TYR A 352 -5.28 -4.82 -25.68
C TYR A 352 -5.25 -3.60 -26.59
N MET A 353 -4.68 -3.74 -27.79
CA MET A 353 -4.71 -2.63 -28.75
C MET A 353 -6.16 -2.21 -29.04
N LEU A 354 -6.47 -0.93 -28.80
CA LEU A 354 -7.81 -0.41 -29.01
C LEU A 354 -7.99 -0.01 -30.48
N LYS A 355 -8.80 -0.77 -31.21
CA LYS A 355 -9.16 -0.47 -32.60
C LYS A 355 -10.03 0.78 -32.69
N LEU A 356 -9.59 1.77 -33.45
CA LEU A 356 -10.39 2.91 -33.92
C LEU A 356 -10.57 2.84 -35.44
N PRO A 357 -11.78 2.53 -35.94
CA PRO A 357 -12.03 2.46 -37.37
C PRO A 357 -12.07 3.82 -38.05
N ALA A 358 -11.68 3.86 -39.32
CA ALA A 358 -11.87 5.00 -40.20
C ALA A 358 -13.34 5.42 -40.26
N GLY A 359 -13.58 6.73 -40.22
CA GLY A 359 -14.92 7.32 -40.20
C GLY A 359 -15.47 7.61 -38.82
N TYR A 360 -14.80 7.18 -37.75
CA TYR A 360 -15.13 7.62 -36.39
C TYR A 360 -14.61 9.04 -36.14
N THR A 361 -15.22 9.71 -35.17
CA THR A 361 -14.74 10.97 -34.63
C THR A 361 -14.38 10.79 -33.17
N ILE A 362 -13.14 11.08 -32.79
CA ILE A 362 -12.71 11.19 -31.40
C ILE A 362 -13.29 12.49 -30.85
N HIS A 363 -14.01 12.39 -29.75
CA HIS A 363 -14.55 13.49 -28.97
C HIS A 363 -13.79 13.58 -27.66
N ALA A 364 -13.23 14.75 -27.34
CA ALA A 364 -12.47 14.98 -26.13
C ALA A 364 -13.01 16.20 -25.39
N TYR A 365 -13.41 15.99 -24.14
CA TYR A 365 -13.90 17.01 -23.23
C TYR A 365 -12.94 17.15 -22.06
N ALA A 366 -12.51 18.37 -21.77
CA ALA A 366 -11.66 18.70 -20.62
C ALA A 366 -12.35 19.77 -19.77
N THR A 367 -12.50 19.54 -18.47
CA THR A 367 -13.11 20.51 -17.55
C THR A 367 -12.06 21.17 -16.68
N TYR A 368 -12.18 22.50 -16.53
CA TYR A 368 -11.31 23.35 -15.73
C TYR A 368 -12.13 24.11 -14.68
N ASP A 369 -11.61 24.25 -13.47
CA ASP A 369 -12.19 25.08 -12.41
C ASP A 369 -11.33 26.32 -12.15
N ASN A 370 -11.63 27.39 -12.88
CA ASN A 370 -10.99 28.70 -12.71
C ASN A 370 -11.75 29.58 -11.69
N THR A 371 -12.39 28.99 -10.67
CA THR A 371 -13.11 29.74 -9.63
C THR A 371 -12.22 30.18 -8.49
N ALA A 372 -12.67 31.19 -7.73
CA ALA A 372 -11.96 31.67 -6.53
C ALA A 372 -11.98 30.66 -5.36
N SER A 373 -12.84 29.64 -5.44
CA SER A 373 -12.93 28.55 -4.46
C SER A 373 -11.97 27.40 -4.75
N ASN A 374 -11.39 27.33 -5.96
CA ASN A 374 -10.42 26.29 -6.28
C ASN A 374 -9.07 26.61 -5.59
N PRO A 375 -8.63 25.83 -4.59
CA PRO A 375 -7.40 26.12 -3.86
C PRO A 375 -6.14 26.00 -4.72
N THR A 376 -6.20 25.23 -5.82
CA THR A 376 -5.08 25.06 -6.75
C THR A 376 -4.99 26.18 -7.80
N ASN A 377 -5.92 27.16 -7.79
CA ASN A 377 -5.87 28.25 -8.75
C ASN A 377 -4.63 29.13 -8.49
N PRO A 378 -3.69 29.27 -9.46
CA PRO A 378 -2.48 30.05 -9.26
C PRO A 378 -2.76 31.57 -9.18
N ASN A 379 -3.98 32.01 -9.49
CA ASN A 379 -4.37 33.41 -9.50
C ASN A 379 -5.40 33.75 -8.41
N SER A 380 -5.05 34.69 -7.52
CA SER A 380 -5.99 35.26 -6.53
C SER A 380 -6.01 36.79 -6.61
N PRO A 381 -7.11 37.42 -7.10
CA PRO A 381 -8.34 36.81 -7.61
C PRO A 381 -8.18 36.12 -8.98
N PRO A 382 -9.06 35.19 -9.37
CA PRO A 382 -9.00 34.49 -10.65
C PRO A 382 -8.92 35.45 -11.85
N GLN A 383 -8.12 35.09 -12.85
CA GLN A 383 -7.96 35.81 -14.12
C GLN A 383 -8.31 34.90 -15.30
N ASP A 384 -8.51 35.47 -16.49
CA ASP A 384 -8.67 34.66 -17.70
C ASP A 384 -7.37 33.86 -17.93
N MET A 385 -7.50 32.55 -18.12
CA MET A 385 -6.38 31.66 -18.41
C MET A 385 -6.32 31.34 -19.89
N TYR A 386 -5.11 31.15 -20.43
CA TYR A 386 -4.90 30.85 -21.85
C TYR A 386 -3.95 29.67 -21.99
N TRP A 387 -3.90 29.10 -23.20
CA TRP A 387 -2.83 28.17 -23.56
C TRP A 387 -1.47 28.79 -23.29
N CYS A 388 -0.65 28.12 -22.50
CA CYS A 388 0.78 28.31 -22.52
C CYS A 388 1.48 27.09 -21.90
N ASP A 389 2.80 27.20 -21.87
CA ASP A 389 3.70 26.15 -21.46
C ASP A 389 3.80 26.06 -19.91
N TYR A 390 3.71 27.18 -19.18
CA TYR A 390 3.89 27.21 -17.73
C TYR A 390 2.74 26.59 -16.92
N THR A 391 3.05 25.97 -15.78
CA THR A 391 2.05 25.40 -14.84
C THR A 391 1.02 26.43 -14.33
N THR A 392 1.37 27.72 -14.36
CA THR A 392 0.51 28.84 -13.94
C THR A 392 -0.52 29.27 -14.99
N CYS A 393 -0.45 28.72 -16.21
CA CYS A 393 -1.48 28.80 -17.24
C CYS A 393 -2.06 27.41 -17.52
N GLU A 394 -2.74 27.17 -18.65
CA GLU A 394 -3.42 25.89 -18.90
C GLU A 394 -3.13 25.26 -20.25
N MET A 395 -3.41 23.95 -20.35
CA MET A 395 -3.29 23.16 -21.57
C MET A 395 -4.51 22.29 -21.83
N PHE A 396 -4.82 22.11 -23.11
CA PHE A 396 -5.63 21.01 -23.64
C PHE A 396 -4.71 20.13 -24.48
N PHE A 397 -4.02 19.17 -23.87
CA PHE A 397 -2.98 18.40 -24.54
C PHE A 397 -3.31 16.91 -24.44
N LEU A 398 -3.46 16.24 -25.59
CA LEU A 398 -3.91 14.85 -25.64
C LEU A 398 -3.19 14.06 -26.75
N PRO A 399 -1.99 13.53 -26.48
CA PRO A 399 -1.33 12.55 -27.34
C PRO A 399 -1.97 11.16 -27.28
N PHE A 400 -1.94 10.48 -28.42
CA PHE A 400 -2.24 9.07 -28.60
C PHE A 400 -1.06 8.42 -29.31
N ALA A 401 -0.52 7.34 -28.74
CA ALA A 401 0.38 6.46 -29.48
C ALA A 401 -0.45 5.42 -30.24
N TYR A 402 -0.13 5.19 -31.51
CA TYR A 402 -0.87 4.24 -32.35
C TYR A 402 0.03 3.59 -33.41
N VAL A 403 -0.48 2.51 -34.00
CA VAL A 403 0.02 1.95 -35.27
C VAL A 403 -1.14 1.82 -36.26
N PRO A 404 -0.90 1.81 -37.58
CA PRO A 404 -1.92 1.46 -38.55
C PRO A 404 -2.51 0.08 -38.22
N TYR A 405 -3.84 -0.03 -38.21
CA TYR A 405 -4.54 -1.24 -37.80
C TYR A 405 -4.27 -2.42 -38.75
N GLN A 406 -4.08 -3.60 -38.17
CA GLN A 406 -4.11 -4.89 -38.85
C GLN A 406 -5.18 -5.79 -38.23
N GLU A 407 -5.79 -6.66 -39.03
CA GLU A 407 -6.82 -7.58 -38.56
C GLU A 407 -6.26 -8.50 -37.46
N GLY A 408 -6.88 -8.45 -36.28
CA GLY A 408 -6.45 -9.24 -35.12
C GLY A 408 -5.69 -8.45 -34.05
N ASP A 409 -5.32 -7.19 -34.30
CA ASP A 409 -4.67 -6.32 -33.32
C ASP A 409 -5.44 -6.22 -32.01
N GLU A 410 -6.78 -6.24 -32.06
CA GLU A 410 -7.64 -6.21 -30.89
C GLU A 410 -7.46 -7.41 -29.93
N ASN A 411 -6.72 -8.45 -30.34
CA ASN A 411 -6.36 -9.60 -29.51
C ASN A 411 -4.89 -9.57 -29.05
N ILE A 412 -4.14 -8.53 -29.42
CA ILE A 412 -2.74 -8.38 -28.98
C ILE A 412 -2.75 -7.73 -27.61
N TYR A 413 -2.47 -8.53 -26.58
CA TYR A 413 -2.22 -8.04 -25.23
C TYR A 413 -0.93 -7.22 -25.20
N LEU A 414 -1.00 -6.08 -24.51
CA LEU A 414 0.03 -5.06 -24.46
C LEU A 414 0.83 -5.07 -23.14
N GLY A 415 0.40 -5.84 -22.13
CA GLY A 415 1.08 -5.98 -20.84
C GLY A 415 2.10 -7.12 -20.82
N ASN A 416 2.50 -7.57 -19.63
CA ASN A 416 3.43 -8.68 -19.48
C ASN A 416 2.69 -10.01 -19.57
N THR A 417 3.17 -10.95 -20.39
CA THR A 417 2.54 -12.27 -20.47
C THR A 417 2.70 -13.10 -19.20
N ASP A 418 3.61 -12.71 -18.31
CA ASP A 418 3.73 -13.32 -16.98
C ASP A 418 2.56 -12.90 -16.04
N ASP A 419 1.78 -11.87 -16.42
CA ASP A 419 0.57 -11.45 -15.71
C ASP A 419 -0.58 -12.46 -15.85
N PHE A 420 -0.49 -13.37 -16.83
CA PHE A 420 -1.48 -14.42 -17.06
C PHE A 420 -1.29 -15.59 -16.09
N GLY A 421 -2.40 -16.05 -15.52
CA GLY A 421 -2.45 -17.25 -14.68
C GLY A 421 -3.73 -17.25 -13.86
N CYS A 422 -3.90 -18.23 -12.98
CA CYS A 422 -5.13 -18.29 -12.21
C CYS A 422 -5.19 -17.19 -11.14
N THR A 423 -6.23 -16.35 -11.20
CA THR A 423 -6.49 -15.26 -10.24
C THR A 423 -7.48 -15.63 -9.13
N ASP A 424 -8.09 -16.82 -9.18
CA ASP A 424 -9.00 -17.32 -8.14
C ASP A 424 -8.20 -17.88 -6.95
N ALA A 425 -8.22 -17.17 -5.82
CA ALA A 425 -7.54 -17.58 -4.58
C ALA A 425 -7.98 -18.96 -4.03
N SER A 426 -9.11 -19.50 -4.49
CA SER A 426 -9.58 -20.85 -4.12
C SER A 426 -9.04 -21.96 -5.02
N ALA A 427 -8.41 -21.62 -6.14
CA ALA A 427 -7.85 -22.58 -7.08
C ALA A 427 -6.50 -23.13 -6.60
N CYS A 428 -6.21 -24.38 -6.96
CA CYS A 428 -4.99 -25.08 -6.53
C CYS A 428 -3.71 -24.60 -7.22
N ASN A 429 -3.83 -23.84 -8.30
CA ASN A 429 -2.74 -23.18 -9.01
C ASN A 429 -2.91 -21.65 -9.01
N PHE A 430 -3.61 -21.11 -8.00
CA PHE A 430 -3.67 -19.67 -7.78
C PHE A 430 -2.27 -19.07 -7.83
N ASN A 431 -2.09 -18.07 -8.69
CA ASN A 431 -0.87 -17.29 -8.77
C ASN A 431 -1.17 -15.90 -8.20
N PRO A 432 -0.63 -15.55 -7.01
CA PRO A 432 -0.84 -14.23 -6.42
C PRO A 432 -0.24 -13.10 -7.26
N ASN A 433 0.67 -13.40 -8.18
CA ASN A 433 1.28 -12.43 -9.08
C ASN A 433 0.52 -12.29 -10.42
N SER A 434 -0.44 -13.17 -10.71
CA SER A 434 -1.26 -13.05 -11.90
C SER A 434 -2.36 -12.03 -11.66
N THR A 435 -2.48 -11.08 -12.58
CA THR A 435 -3.54 -10.07 -12.56
C THR A 435 -4.62 -10.36 -13.61
N ILE A 436 -4.36 -11.28 -14.55
CA ILE A 436 -5.29 -11.67 -15.61
C ILE A 436 -5.55 -13.18 -15.57
N ASP A 437 -6.82 -13.56 -15.39
CA ASP A 437 -7.24 -14.96 -15.47
C ASP A 437 -7.10 -15.48 -16.90
N ASP A 438 -6.24 -16.45 -17.11
CA ASP A 438 -6.05 -17.12 -18.40
C ASP A 438 -6.98 -18.34 -18.58
N GLY A 439 -7.92 -18.53 -17.65
CA GLY A 439 -8.85 -19.64 -17.62
C GLY A 439 -8.20 -20.96 -17.18
N THR A 440 -6.98 -20.93 -16.62
CA THR A 440 -6.29 -22.13 -16.15
C THR A 440 -6.59 -22.46 -14.69
N CYS A 441 -7.49 -21.74 -14.01
CA CYS A 441 -7.84 -22.04 -12.62
C CYS A 441 -8.25 -23.50 -12.41
N GLY A 442 -7.50 -24.18 -11.55
CA GLY A 442 -7.61 -25.60 -11.31
C GLY A 442 -8.27 -25.96 -9.99
N ILE A 443 -8.71 -27.21 -9.89
CA ILE A 443 -9.31 -27.76 -8.68
C ILE A 443 -8.58 -29.04 -8.26
N LEU A 444 -8.43 -29.23 -6.94
CA LEU A 444 -7.90 -30.46 -6.37
C LEU A 444 -8.89 -31.62 -6.57
N ASP A 445 -8.40 -32.75 -7.06
CA ASP A 445 -9.14 -34.01 -6.98
C ASP A 445 -9.09 -34.62 -5.56
N ASP A 446 -9.70 -35.80 -5.39
CA ASP A 446 -9.73 -36.54 -4.13
C ASP A 446 -8.35 -37.08 -3.68
N CYS A 447 -7.34 -37.01 -4.55
CA CYS A 447 -5.95 -37.32 -4.25
C CYS A 447 -5.09 -36.05 -4.05
N GLY A 448 -5.68 -34.85 -4.02
CA GLY A 448 -4.94 -33.60 -3.87
C GLY A 448 -4.11 -33.19 -5.09
N VAL A 449 -4.40 -33.72 -6.28
CA VAL A 449 -3.76 -33.32 -7.53
C VAL A 449 -4.52 -32.15 -8.15
N CYS A 450 -3.79 -31.10 -8.52
CA CYS A 450 -4.37 -29.93 -9.16
C CYS A 450 -4.66 -30.19 -10.64
N HIS A 451 -5.93 -30.11 -11.04
CA HIS A 451 -6.35 -30.24 -12.43
C HIS A 451 -6.86 -28.92 -12.98
N THR A 452 -6.26 -28.45 -14.06
CA THR A 452 -6.67 -27.25 -14.81
C THR A 452 -7.49 -27.64 -16.05
N PRO A 453 -8.20 -26.69 -16.69
CA PRO A 453 -8.89 -26.96 -17.94
C PRO A 453 -7.99 -27.53 -19.03
N CYS A 454 -8.47 -28.57 -19.71
CA CYS A 454 -7.65 -29.34 -20.64
C CYS A 454 -8.46 -29.90 -21.82
N CYS A 455 -7.77 -30.25 -22.90
CA CYS A 455 -8.38 -31.03 -23.98
C CYS A 455 -8.37 -32.53 -23.62
N PHE A 456 -9.45 -33.00 -23.00
CA PHE A 456 -9.56 -34.37 -22.49
C PHE A 456 -9.99 -35.37 -23.56
N ASN A 457 -9.22 -36.46 -23.69
CA ASN A 457 -9.56 -37.56 -24.57
C ASN A 457 -10.34 -38.66 -23.83
N LEU A 458 -11.66 -38.71 -24.07
CA LEU A 458 -12.57 -39.71 -23.49
C LEU A 458 -12.19 -41.18 -23.77
N SER A 459 -11.39 -41.45 -24.82
CA SER A 459 -10.98 -42.82 -25.17
C SER A 459 -9.72 -43.28 -24.44
N THR A 460 -8.78 -42.37 -24.18
CA THR A 460 -7.51 -42.69 -23.52
C THR A 460 -7.48 -42.28 -22.06
N GLN A 461 -8.42 -41.44 -21.61
CA GLN A 461 -8.46 -40.83 -20.28
C GLN A 461 -7.20 -40.00 -19.99
N ILE A 462 -6.76 -39.21 -20.97
CA ILE A 462 -5.56 -38.36 -20.87
C ILE A 462 -5.97 -36.91 -21.20
N CYS A 463 -5.51 -35.98 -20.38
CA CYS A 463 -5.52 -34.54 -20.66
C CYS A 463 -4.35 -34.16 -21.56
N ASP A 464 -4.63 -33.36 -22.58
CA ASP A 464 -3.64 -32.58 -23.30
C ASP A 464 -3.78 -31.11 -22.90
N TYR A 465 -2.85 -30.63 -22.08
CA TYR A 465 -2.80 -29.25 -21.59
C TYR A 465 -2.10 -28.31 -22.59
N SER A 466 -1.56 -28.83 -23.70
CA SER A 466 -0.84 -28.02 -24.69
C SER A 466 -1.74 -27.46 -25.80
N VAL A 467 -3.06 -27.69 -25.70
CA VAL A 467 -4.05 -27.34 -26.73
C VAL A 467 -5.04 -26.36 -26.14
N SER A 468 -5.32 -25.26 -26.86
CA SER A 468 -6.32 -24.26 -26.46
C SER A 468 -7.76 -24.80 -26.60
N GLU A 469 -8.73 -24.15 -25.94
CA GLU A 469 -10.15 -24.49 -26.08
C GLU A 469 -10.59 -24.48 -27.55
N GLN A 470 -10.17 -23.46 -28.33
CA GLN A 470 -10.57 -23.33 -29.73
C GLN A 470 -9.96 -24.42 -30.64
N GLU A 471 -8.81 -24.98 -30.24
CA GLU A 471 -8.10 -26.02 -31.00
C GLU A 471 -8.42 -27.44 -30.53
N CYS A 472 -9.14 -27.59 -29.41
CA CYS A 472 -9.48 -28.88 -28.86
C CYS A 472 -10.45 -29.65 -29.76
N GLN A 473 -9.96 -30.74 -30.36
CA GLN A 473 -10.78 -31.66 -31.16
C GLN A 473 -11.47 -32.75 -30.32
N ASN A 474 -11.13 -32.85 -29.03
CA ASN A 474 -11.75 -33.77 -28.09
C ASN A 474 -12.75 -33.00 -27.20
N PHE A 475 -12.94 -33.44 -25.96
CA PHE A 475 -13.81 -32.78 -25.00
C PHE A 475 -12.98 -31.78 -24.19
N TRP A 476 -13.30 -30.49 -24.28
CA TRP A 476 -12.72 -29.49 -23.40
C TRP A 476 -13.33 -29.65 -22.01
N ALA A 477 -12.53 -30.03 -21.03
CA ALA A 477 -12.94 -30.13 -19.64
C ALA A 477 -12.72 -28.77 -18.98
N ASP A 478 -13.71 -27.88 -19.08
CA ASP A 478 -13.63 -26.54 -18.49
C ASP A 478 -13.78 -26.53 -16.95
N TYR A 479 -13.61 -25.36 -16.35
CA TYR A 479 -13.76 -25.14 -14.90
C TYR A 479 -15.10 -25.67 -14.36
N SER A 480 -16.20 -25.51 -15.10
CA SER A 480 -17.53 -25.94 -14.65
C SER A 480 -17.65 -27.47 -14.55
N ILE A 481 -16.92 -28.20 -15.39
CA ILE A 481 -16.89 -29.67 -15.38
C ILE A 481 -16.00 -30.18 -14.25
N ILE A 482 -14.82 -29.58 -14.07
CA ILE A 482 -13.87 -30.00 -13.02
C ILE A 482 -14.34 -29.59 -11.62
N SER A 483 -15.15 -28.53 -11.50
CA SER A 483 -15.71 -28.06 -10.22
C SER A 483 -16.97 -28.80 -9.77
N ASP A 484 -17.67 -29.48 -10.68
CA ASP A 484 -18.87 -30.25 -10.33
C ASP A 484 -18.46 -31.69 -9.91
N PRO A 485 -18.64 -32.08 -8.63
CA PRO A 485 -18.25 -33.40 -8.15
C PRO A 485 -18.95 -34.57 -8.87
N ASP A 486 -20.13 -34.35 -9.45
CA ASP A 486 -20.87 -35.37 -10.19
C ASP A 486 -20.40 -35.49 -11.65
N GLN A 487 -19.65 -34.50 -12.16
CA GLN A 487 -19.15 -34.44 -13.54
C GLN A 487 -17.62 -34.45 -13.64
N ASN A 488 -16.93 -34.23 -12.53
CA ASN A 488 -15.47 -34.18 -12.47
C ASN A 488 -14.89 -35.53 -12.91
N ILE A 489 -14.22 -35.48 -14.06
CA ILE A 489 -13.63 -36.63 -14.74
C ILE A 489 -12.36 -37.17 -14.05
N PHE A 490 -11.80 -36.42 -13.10
CA PHE A 490 -10.61 -36.76 -12.31
C PHE A 490 -10.94 -37.32 -10.93
N TRP A 491 -12.18 -37.17 -10.48
CA TRP A 491 -12.67 -37.70 -9.21
C TRP A 491 -12.67 -39.23 -9.20
N ASN A 492 -12.14 -39.87 -8.14
CA ASN A 492 -12.02 -41.32 -7.93
C ASN A 492 -10.86 -42.01 -8.69
N THR A 493 -9.75 -41.28 -8.89
CA THR A 493 -8.50 -41.85 -9.41
C THR A 493 -7.82 -42.66 -8.30
N SER A 494 -7.15 -43.78 -8.63
CA SER A 494 -6.42 -44.57 -7.61
C SER A 494 -5.17 -43.82 -7.18
N CYS A 495 -5.17 -43.26 -5.97
CA CYS A 495 -4.03 -42.53 -5.42
C CYS A 495 -2.80 -43.44 -5.28
N THR A 496 -1.61 -42.89 -5.51
CA THR A 496 -0.34 -43.59 -5.32
C THR A 496 0.08 -43.43 -3.86
N LEU A 497 0.32 -44.54 -3.16
CA LEU A 497 0.68 -44.55 -1.74
C LEU A 497 2.20 -44.46 -1.55
N GLY A 498 2.66 -43.59 -0.64
CA GLY A 498 4.06 -43.46 -0.22
C GLY A 498 4.24 -42.25 0.71
N CYS A 499 5.48 -41.91 1.09
CA CYS A 499 5.70 -40.73 1.93
C CYS A 499 5.55 -39.44 1.10
N THR A 500 4.61 -38.57 1.48
CA THR A 500 4.33 -37.29 0.80
C THR A 500 5.01 -36.09 1.45
N ASP A 501 5.73 -36.30 2.54
CA ASP A 501 6.40 -35.24 3.29
C ASP A 501 7.78 -34.97 2.67
N ILE A 502 8.00 -33.76 2.14
CA ILE A 502 9.25 -33.38 1.46
C ILE A 502 10.46 -33.38 2.40
N ASP A 503 10.23 -33.25 3.71
CA ASP A 503 11.29 -33.23 4.73
C ASP A 503 11.64 -34.63 5.25
N ALA A 504 10.92 -35.66 4.82
CA ALA A 504 11.22 -37.05 5.17
C ALA A 504 12.31 -37.64 4.27
N CYS A 505 13.18 -38.45 4.88
CA CYS A 505 14.29 -39.16 4.23
C CYS A 505 13.88 -40.17 3.16
N ASN A 506 12.61 -40.57 3.15
CA ASN A 506 12.03 -41.48 2.17
C ASN A 506 10.86 -40.86 1.40
N PHE A 507 10.85 -39.53 1.24
CA PHE A 507 9.93 -38.81 0.36
C PHE A 507 9.83 -39.49 -1.02
N ASP A 508 8.60 -39.74 -1.47
CA ASP A 508 8.30 -40.25 -2.81
C ASP A 508 7.54 -39.20 -3.60
N MET A 509 8.22 -38.59 -4.57
CA MET A 509 7.65 -37.57 -5.45
C MET A 509 6.45 -38.06 -6.31
N ASN A 510 6.21 -39.37 -6.38
CA ASN A 510 5.07 -39.94 -7.11
C ASN A 510 3.91 -40.33 -6.19
N ALA A 511 4.09 -40.24 -4.87
CA ALA A 511 3.02 -40.51 -3.91
C ALA A 511 2.05 -39.33 -3.86
N THR A 512 0.76 -39.63 -3.96
CA THR A 512 -0.35 -38.66 -3.86
C THR A 512 -1.13 -38.85 -2.56
N GLU A 513 -0.90 -39.93 -1.82
CA GLU A 513 -1.45 -40.15 -0.47
C GLU A 513 -0.37 -40.68 0.46
N ASN A 514 -0.29 -40.12 1.67
CA ASN A 514 0.61 -40.56 2.71
C ASN A 514 0.14 -41.90 3.29
N ASP A 515 0.97 -42.94 3.21
CA ASP A 515 0.67 -44.27 3.75
C ASP A 515 1.20 -44.50 5.18
N GLY A 516 1.74 -43.45 5.79
CA GLY A 516 2.37 -43.47 7.10
C GLY A 516 3.80 -44.02 7.08
N SER A 517 4.43 -44.16 5.91
CA SER A 517 5.80 -44.66 5.80
C SER A 517 6.88 -43.62 6.09
N CYS A 518 6.56 -42.33 6.27
CA CYS A 518 7.57 -41.26 6.38
C CYS A 518 8.60 -41.51 7.49
N GLU A 519 9.88 -41.54 7.11
CA GLU A 519 11.04 -41.67 7.99
C GLU A 519 11.76 -40.33 8.02
N TYR A 520 11.94 -39.73 9.21
CA TYR A 520 12.62 -38.44 9.38
C TYR A 520 14.01 -38.65 9.95
N ALA A 521 14.90 -37.70 9.65
CA ALA A 521 16.19 -37.64 10.29
C ALA A 521 16.03 -37.40 11.80
N GLN A 522 17.00 -37.87 12.59
CA GLN A 522 17.05 -37.57 14.01
C GLN A 522 17.37 -36.08 14.20
N GLU A 523 16.83 -35.45 15.24
CA GLU A 523 17.13 -34.06 15.61
C GLU A 523 18.65 -33.80 15.63
N PHE A 524 19.08 -32.75 14.91
CA PHE A 524 20.48 -32.35 14.65
C PHE A 524 21.27 -33.20 13.63
N TYR A 525 20.69 -34.27 13.09
CA TYR A 525 21.31 -35.13 12.07
C TYR A 525 20.59 -35.03 10.73
N ASP A 526 21.32 -35.32 9.65
CA ASP A 526 20.76 -35.50 8.31
C ASP A 526 20.21 -36.93 8.09
N CYS A 527 19.60 -37.16 6.92
CA CYS A 527 19.01 -38.45 6.55
C CYS A 527 20.02 -39.61 6.37
N PHE A 528 21.32 -39.34 6.50
CA PHE A 528 22.39 -40.33 6.46
C PHE A 528 23.08 -40.48 7.83
N ASP A 529 22.45 -39.99 8.90
CA ASP A 529 22.97 -39.96 10.27
C ASP A 529 24.26 -39.12 10.43
N ASN A 530 24.50 -38.14 9.56
CA ASN A 530 25.61 -37.19 9.75
C ASN A 530 25.12 -35.97 10.54
N CYS A 531 25.96 -35.47 11.43
CA CYS A 531 25.66 -34.24 12.13
C CYS A 531 25.60 -33.05 11.17
N ILE A 532 24.58 -32.19 11.32
CA ILE A 532 24.40 -30.98 10.51
C ILE A 532 25.40 -29.88 10.92
N ASN A 533 25.72 -29.79 12.22
CA ASN A 533 26.62 -28.78 12.78
C ASN A 533 27.61 -29.42 13.77
N ASP A 534 28.83 -29.64 13.30
CA ASP A 534 29.91 -30.34 14.01
C ASP A 534 31.20 -29.55 13.78
N LEU A 535 31.41 -28.52 14.60
CA LEU A 535 32.49 -27.55 14.39
C LEU A 535 33.88 -28.16 14.66
N ASP A 536 33.94 -29.13 15.57
CA ASP A 536 35.19 -29.78 15.97
C ASP A 536 35.46 -31.13 15.26
N LEU A 537 34.49 -31.59 14.46
CA LEU A 537 34.51 -32.76 13.57
C LEU A 537 34.64 -34.10 14.32
N ASP A 538 34.08 -34.20 15.52
CA ASP A 538 34.14 -35.40 16.34
C ASP A 538 32.97 -36.37 16.11
N GLY A 539 31.96 -35.95 15.34
CA GLY A 539 30.77 -36.72 14.99
C GLY A 539 29.61 -36.59 15.97
N ILE A 540 29.68 -35.66 16.92
CA ILE A 540 28.59 -35.23 17.80
C ILE A 540 28.20 -33.81 17.40
N CYS A 541 26.90 -33.51 17.38
CA CYS A 541 26.46 -32.15 17.08
C CYS A 541 26.70 -31.18 18.21
N ASP A 542 27.18 -29.99 17.87
CA ASP A 542 27.48 -28.90 18.81
C ASP A 542 26.28 -28.64 19.76
N GLU A 543 25.04 -28.73 19.24
CA GLU A 543 23.80 -28.55 20.01
C GLU A 543 23.59 -29.65 21.07
N ILE A 544 24.12 -30.85 20.83
CA ILE A 544 24.05 -32.00 21.74
C ILE A 544 25.17 -31.94 22.78
N GLU A 545 26.32 -31.35 22.44
CA GLU A 545 27.46 -31.23 23.36
C GLU A 545 27.11 -30.39 24.59
N CYS A 546 26.32 -29.33 24.42
CA CYS A 546 25.90 -28.45 25.51
C CYS A 546 24.64 -28.93 26.27
N ALA A 547 23.91 -29.92 25.75
CA ALA A 547 22.69 -30.44 26.40
C ALA A 547 22.94 -31.15 27.75
N THR A 548 24.18 -31.49 28.09
CA THR A 548 24.53 -32.17 29.35
C THR A 548 25.43 -31.37 30.29
N VAL A 549 25.80 -30.15 29.91
CA VAL A 549 26.65 -29.25 30.70
C VAL A 549 25.76 -28.32 31.51
N LEU A 550 25.86 -28.40 32.84
CA LEU A 550 25.19 -27.46 33.74
C LEU A 550 26.15 -26.31 34.07
N CYS A 551 25.90 -25.15 33.47
CA CYS A 551 26.60 -23.92 33.82
C CYS A 551 25.89 -23.21 34.98
N ASP A 552 26.65 -22.55 35.84
CA ASP A 552 26.09 -21.70 36.91
C ASP A 552 25.39 -20.48 36.28
N GLU A 553 24.49 -19.81 37.02
CA GLU A 553 23.94 -18.51 36.60
C GLU A 553 25.11 -17.62 36.15
N TRP A 554 24.93 -16.87 35.05
CA TRP A 554 25.93 -15.99 34.41
C TRP A 554 26.94 -16.65 33.44
N TYR A 555 26.84 -17.95 33.17
CA TYR A 555 27.69 -18.65 32.18
C TYR A 555 26.86 -19.42 31.14
N GLU A 556 27.25 -19.36 29.86
CA GLU A 556 26.70 -20.18 28.77
C GLU A 556 27.66 -21.27 28.33
N CYS A 557 27.11 -22.41 27.90
CA CYS A 557 27.91 -23.49 27.32
C CYS A 557 28.23 -23.19 25.85
N ILE A 558 29.52 -23.22 25.49
CA ILE A 558 30.02 -23.12 24.12
C ILE A 558 30.97 -24.31 23.92
N LEU A 559 30.67 -25.21 22.97
CA LEU A 559 31.49 -26.40 22.64
C LEU A 559 31.84 -27.25 23.87
N GLY A 560 30.86 -27.48 24.74
CA GLY A 560 31.02 -28.28 25.96
C GLY A 560 31.70 -27.58 27.16
N ASP A 561 32.06 -26.30 27.05
CA ASP A 561 32.68 -25.50 28.12
C ASP A 561 31.81 -24.29 28.54
N CYS A 562 31.72 -24.01 29.84
CA CYS A 562 30.99 -22.84 30.36
C CYS A 562 31.81 -21.54 30.25
N VAL A 563 31.29 -20.55 29.55
CA VAL A 563 31.90 -19.24 29.25
C VAL A 563 31.03 -18.12 29.84
N CYS A 564 31.63 -17.10 30.48
CA CYS A 564 30.90 -15.97 31.05
C CYS A 564 30.34 -15.09 29.93
N ILE A 565 29.04 -14.76 29.99
CA ILE A 565 28.35 -13.98 28.95
C ILE A 565 28.33 -12.47 29.21
N ASN A 566 28.59 -12.04 30.44
CA ASN A 566 28.62 -10.62 30.80
C ASN A 566 29.84 -10.32 31.68
N ASP A 567 30.93 -9.96 31.02
CA ASP A 567 32.22 -9.62 31.64
C ASP A 567 32.70 -8.28 31.09
N ILE A 568 32.06 -7.21 31.53
CA ILE A 568 32.28 -5.83 31.05
C ILE A 568 33.75 -5.40 31.24
N ASN A 569 34.44 -5.99 32.21
CA ASN A 569 35.85 -5.69 32.51
C ASN A 569 36.85 -6.78 32.06
N ASN A 570 36.36 -7.82 31.38
CA ASN A 570 37.10 -8.89 30.69
C ASN A 570 38.08 -9.68 31.61
N ASN A 571 37.65 -9.98 32.84
CA ASN A 571 38.43 -10.68 33.86
C ASN A 571 38.08 -12.18 34.05
N ASN A 572 37.16 -12.72 33.26
CA ASN A 572 36.57 -14.06 33.31
C ASN A 572 35.83 -14.38 34.63
N ILE A 573 35.26 -13.37 35.29
CA ILE A 573 34.47 -13.50 36.53
C ILE A 573 33.21 -12.64 36.40
N CYS A 574 32.04 -13.27 36.35
CA CYS A 574 30.77 -12.56 36.44
C CYS A 574 30.47 -12.24 37.94
N ASP A 575 30.22 -10.97 38.30
CA ASP A 575 29.92 -10.56 39.70
C ASP A 575 28.78 -9.51 39.87
N GLU A 576 28.18 -9.48 41.07
CA GLU A 576 26.93 -8.73 41.42
C GLU A 576 27.10 -7.19 41.46
N TYR A 577 28.30 -6.65 41.25
CA TYR A 577 28.57 -5.21 41.38
C TYR A 577 28.34 -4.42 40.08
N GLU A 578 27.72 -5.03 39.06
CA GLU A 578 27.53 -4.44 37.72
C GLU A 578 26.03 -4.19 37.38
N GLN A 579 25.17 -3.87 38.36
CA GLN A 579 23.77 -3.44 38.10
C GLN A 579 23.70 -2.00 37.53
N GLN A 580 23.00 -1.82 36.40
CA GLN A 580 22.64 -0.50 35.84
C GLN A 580 21.69 0.25 36.78
N ASP A 581 21.88 1.57 36.93
CA ASP A 581 21.11 2.43 37.83
C ASP A 581 20.03 3.21 37.05
N CYS A 582 18.75 3.03 37.41
CA CYS A 582 17.61 3.71 36.81
C CYS A 582 17.49 5.21 37.16
N SER A 583 18.39 5.77 37.98
CA SER A 583 18.30 7.15 38.47
C SER A 583 18.35 8.24 37.37
N ASN A 584 18.72 7.85 36.15
CA ASN A 584 18.81 8.74 34.99
C ASN A 584 17.55 8.75 34.10
N LEU A 585 16.57 7.86 34.36
CA LEU A 585 15.30 7.78 33.65
C LEU A 585 14.20 8.60 34.32
N GLU A 586 13.48 9.41 33.55
CA GLU A 586 12.31 10.17 34.00
C GLU A 586 11.10 9.90 33.08
N ILE A 587 9.97 9.49 33.67
CA ILE A 587 8.69 9.32 32.95
C ILE A 587 8.03 10.68 32.82
N THR A 588 7.91 11.19 31.59
CA THR A 588 7.38 12.54 31.33
C THR A 588 5.86 12.56 31.21
N SER A 589 5.26 11.53 30.62
CA SER A 589 3.81 11.40 30.53
C SER A 589 3.36 9.96 30.27
N ILE A 590 2.16 9.62 30.74
CA ILE A 590 1.42 8.42 30.35
C ILE A 590 0.01 8.86 29.96
N TYR A 591 -0.45 8.52 28.76
CA TYR A 591 -1.81 8.84 28.30
C TYR A 591 -2.39 7.72 27.45
N GLN A 592 -3.71 7.67 27.33
CA GLN A 592 -4.38 6.66 26.52
C GLN A 592 -4.49 7.14 25.07
N SER A 593 -3.94 6.37 24.13
CA SER A 593 -4.10 6.62 22.70
C SER A 593 -5.16 5.65 22.15
N GLY A 594 -6.31 6.20 21.73
CA GLY A 594 -7.44 5.40 21.26
C GLY A 594 -8.04 4.48 22.33
N SER A 595 -8.67 3.38 21.91
CA SER A 595 -9.31 2.41 22.82
C SER A 595 -8.43 1.24 23.24
N SER A 596 -7.27 1.05 22.61
CA SER A 596 -6.46 -0.18 22.73
C SER A 596 -5.06 0.03 23.32
N GLN A 597 -4.57 1.26 23.48
CA GLN A 597 -3.17 1.49 23.86
C GLN A 597 -2.97 2.60 24.90
N PHE A 598 -1.90 2.46 25.68
CA PHE A 598 -1.28 3.52 26.47
C PHE A 598 0.04 3.93 25.84
N VAL A 599 0.32 5.23 25.85
CA VAL A 599 1.59 5.81 25.41
C VAL A 599 2.36 6.26 26.64
N VAL A 600 3.62 5.85 26.75
CA VAL A 600 4.56 6.19 27.82
C VAL A 600 5.73 6.95 27.21
N ASN A 601 5.95 8.18 27.64
CA ASN A 601 7.10 8.98 27.22
C ASN A 601 8.17 8.98 28.31
N VAL A 602 9.42 8.76 27.92
CA VAL A 602 10.57 8.61 28.82
C VAL A 602 11.73 9.46 28.32
N THR A 603 12.39 10.15 29.24
CA THR A 603 13.64 10.85 28.97
C THR A 603 14.79 10.19 29.70
N ASN A 604 15.90 9.95 29.00
CA ASN A 604 17.13 9.40 29.56
C ASN A 604 18.20 10.51 29.62
N SER A 605 18.70 10.80 30.82
CA SER A 605 19.70 11.86 31.04
C SER A 605 21.15 11.37 30.99
N SER A 606 21.38 10.08 30.67
CA SER A 606 22.69 9.43 30.63
C SER A 606 22.94 8.75 29.29
N TRP A 607 24.11 9.00 28.70
CA TRP A 607 24.53 8.41 27.43
C TRP A 607 25.23 7.06 27.61
N ASP A 608 25.52 6.67 28.87
CA ASP A 608 26.28 5.47 29.21
C ASP A 608 25.38 4.29 29.65
N ASP A 609 24.08 4.53 29.91
CA ASP A 609 23.12 3.53 30.38
C ASP A 609 22.26 3.00 29.21
N VAL A 610 22.80 2.03 28.48
CA VAL A 610 22.09 1.33 27.39
C VAL A 610 21.38 0.11 27.95
N PHE A 611 20.05 0.15 28.04
CA PHE A 611 19.23 -1.02 28.39
C PHE A 611 19.08 -1.91 27.16
N SER A 612 19.48 -3.17 27.27
CA SER A 612 19.27 -4.17 26.22
C SER A 612 17.83 -4.71 26.28
N TYR A 613 17.10 -4.60 25.16
CA TYR A 613 15.72 -5.09 25.01
C TYR A 613 14.74 -4.60 26.10
N PRO A 614 14.59 -3.28 26.29
CA PRO A 614 13.69 -2.73 27.29
C PRO A 614 12.21 -2.98 26.92
N GLY A 615 11.38 -3.25 27.92
CA GLY A 615 9.92 -3.34 27.75
C GLY A 615 9.16 -2.87 28.99
N PHE A 616 8.10 -2.09 28.79
CA PHE A 616 7.27 -1.56 29.87
C PHE A 616 5.99 -2.37 30.13
N VAL A 617 5.65 -2.53 31.41
CA VAL A 617 4.37 -3.10 31.86
C VAL A 617 3.64 -2.12 32.77
N LEU A 618 2.39 -1.84 32.45
CA LEU A 618 1.50 -0.98 33.23
C LEU A 618 0.54 -1.83 34.06
N PHE A 619 0.40 -1.52 35.34
CA PHE A 619 -0.48 -2.22 36.28
C PHE A 619 -1.51 -1.27 36.89
N ASN A 620 -2.70 -1.80 37.17
CA ASN A 620 -3.70 -1.08 37.94
C ASN A 620 -3.38 -1.07 39.44
N SER A 621 -4.12 -0.29 40.21
CA SER A 621 -4.01 -0.23 41.68
C SER A 621 -4.27 -1.57 42.42
N PHE A 622 -4.80 -2.59 41.74
CA PHE A 622 -4.97 -3.94 42.28
C PHE A 622 -3.76 -4.85 42.01
N GLY A 623 -2.82 -4.42 41.17
CA GLY A 623 -1.66 -5.18 40.72
C GLY A 623 -1.95 -6.08 39.51
N ASP A 624 -3.09 -5.92 38.84
CA ASP A 624 -3.37 -6.62 37.59
C ASP A 624 -2.75 -5.85 36.42
N THR A 625 -2.24 -6.58 35.42
CA THR A 625 -1.70 -5.99 34.19
C THR A 625 -2.81 -5.26 33.44
N LEU A 626 -2.60 -3.96 33.23
CA LEU A 626 -3.45 -3.11 32.41
C LEU A 626 -3.03 -3.12 30.96
N ALA A 627 -1.73 -2.92 30.71
CA ALA A 627 -1.17 -2.85 29.38
C ALA A 627 0.30 -3.29 29.39
N ILE A 628 0.77 -3.84 28.26
CA ILE A 628 2.14 -4.34 28.10
C ILE A 628 2.69 -3.91 26.75
N GLU A 629 3.95 -3.52 26.69
CA GLU A 629 4.64 -3.27 25.42
C GLU A 629 5.01 -4.60 24.74
N ASN A 630 4.89 -4.70 23.42
CA ASN A 630 5.53 -5.82 22.70
C ASN A 630 7.00 -5.45 22.50
N VAL A 631 7.91 -6.31 22.99
CA VAL A 631 9.34 -6.01 23.23
C VAL A 631 9.99 -5.26 22.05
N ASN A 632 10.60 -4.11 22.36
CA ASN A 632 11.31 -3.28 21.40
C ASN A 632 12.78 -3.72 21.26
N TYR A 633 13.28 -3.91 20.03
CA TYR A 633 14.69 -4.25 19.77
C TYR A 633 15.67 -3.06 19.94
N TYR A 634 15.16 -1.89 20.34
CA TYR A 634 15.91 -0.64 20.43
C TYR A 634 16.13 -0.19 21.88
N ALA A 635 17.29 0.40 22.17
CA ALA A 635 17.63 0.91 23.50
C ALA A 635 16.88 2.22 23.85
N LEU A 636 16.75 2.51 25.15
CA LEU A 636 16.24 3.80 25.65
C LEU A 636 17.19 4.95 25.29
N VAL A 637 16.81 5.78 24.32
CA VAL A 637 17.55 6.97 23.86
C VAL A 637 17.15 8.24 24.65
N ASP A 638 17.82 9.37 24.39
CA ASP A 638 17.65 10.66 25.11
C ASP A 638 16.16 11.05 25.33
N GLU A 639 15.31 10.91 24.32
CA GLU A 639 13.84 11.01 24.41
C GLU A 639 13.21 9.84 23.65
N SER A 640 12.33 9.07 24.30
CA SER A 640 11.71 7.87 23.72
C SER A 640 10.23 7.76 24.05
N THR A 641 9.47 7.20 23.11
CA THR A 641 8.03 6.97 23.21
C THR A 641 7.73 5.49 23.08
N HIS A 642 7.00 4.94 24.04
CA HIS A 642 6.68 3.52 24.16
C HIS A 642 5.16 3.32 24.11
N TYR A 643 4.72 2.27 23.42
CA TYR A 643 3.30 1.96 23.21
C TYR A 643 2.98 0.63 23.89
N LEU A 644 2.04 0.67 24.84
CA LEU A 644 1.63 -0.49 25.64
C LEU A 644 0.20 -0.88 25.25
N GLU A 645 0.00 -2.14 24.88
CA GLU A 645 -1.29 -2.70 24.49
C GLU A 645 -2.14 -3.09 25.70
N ILE A 646 -3.37 -2.58 25.77
CA ILE A 646 -4.32 -2.83 26.83
C ILE A 646 -4.76 -4.30 26.80
N GLN A 647 -4.62 -4.99 27.93
CA GLN A 647 -4.95 -6.40 28.07
C GLN A 647 -6.46 -6.63 28.12
N ASP A 648 -6.90 -7.76 27.55
CA ASP A 648 -8.30 -8.15 27.52
C ASP A 648 -8.91 -8.26 28.93
N GLY A 649 -9.99 -7.50 29.17
CA GLY A 649 -10.66 -7.46 30.48
C GLY A 649 -9.96 -6.60 31.53
N ALA A 650 -8.99 -5.77 31.15
CA ALA A 650 -8.32 -4.82 32.03
C ALA A 650 -9.31 -3.92 32.80
N ILE A 651 -9.06 -3.74 34.09
CA ILE A 651 -9.87 -2.88 34.98
C ILE A 651 -9.09 -1.60 35.28
N PHE A 652 -9.53 -0.49 34.69
CA PHE A 652 -8.93 0.84 34.85
C PHE A 652 -9.11 1.39 36.26
N THR A 653 -8.04 1.97 36.81
CA THR A 653 -8.04 2.69 38.09
C THR A 653 -7.38 4.05 37.94
N GLU A 654 -7.70 5.00 38.83
CA GLU A 654 -7.16 6.37 38.80
C GLU A 654 -5.64 6.42 39.06
N ASP A 655 -5.13 5.49 39.87
CA ASP A 655 -3.70 5.32 40.14
C ASP A 655 -3.18 4.05 39.44
N VAL A 656 -2.03 4.14 38.78
CA VAL A 656 -1.33 3.03 38.10
C VAL A 656 0.13 2.92 38.55
N SER A 657 0.77 1.78 38.33
CA SER A 657 2.21 1.60 38.47
C SER A 657 2.82 1.11 37.15
N LEU A 658 4.04 1.53 36.86
CA LEU A 658 4.79 1.18 35.65
C LEU A 658 6.08 0.47 36.04
N GLU A 659 6.40 -0.61 35.33
CA GLU A 659 7.64 -1.37 35.53
C GLU A 659 8.40 -1.48 34.20
N LEU A 660 9.73 -1.31 34.26
CA LEU A 660 10.65 -1.55 33.15
C LEU A 660 11.33 -2.91 33.34
N TYR A 661 11.28 -3.73 32.31
CA TYR A 661 11.96 -5.01 32.23
C TYR A 661 13.03 -5.00 31.13
N THR A 662 14.02 -5.88 31.25
CA THR A 662 15.01 -6.18 30.20
C THR A 662 15.01 -7.66 29.85
N ASP A 663 15.66 -8.01 28.74
CA ASP A 663 15.83 -9.39 28.25
C ASP A 663 14.49 -10.15 28.16
N PHE A 664 13.54 -9.62 27.38
CA PHE A 664 12.23 -10.24 27.14
C PHE A 664 11.38 -10.49 28.40
N TYR A 665 11.30 -9.50 29.29
CA TYR A 665 10.52 -9.57 30.54
C TYR A 665 11.10 -10.47 31.64
N ASP A 666 12.34 -10.94 31.50
CA ASP A 666 12.95 -11.85 32.47
C ASP A 666 13.41 -11.14 33.76
N PHE A 667 13.85 -9.87 33.65
CA PHE A 667 14.39 -9.12 34.79
C PHE A 667 13.77 -7.74 34.93
N ILE A 668 13.15 -7.48 36.08
CA ILE A 668 12.68 -6.14 36.45
C ILE A 668 13.88 -5.25 36.79
N GLN A 669 14.01 -4.12 36.10
CA GLN A 669 15.08 -3.15 36.32
C GLN A 669 14.58 -1.95 37.13
N CYS A 670 13.43 -1.38 36.76
CA CYS A 670 12.92 -0.15 37.35
C CYS A 670 11.42 -0.25 37.67
N GLN A 671 10.96 0.47 38.70
CA GLN A 671 9.56 0.54 39.09
C GLN A 671 9.17 1.97 39.49
N TRP A 672 8.03 2.44 38.98
CA TRP A 672 7.43 3.73 39.30
C TRP A 672 6.00 3.54 39.79
N ASP A 673 5.71 3.97 41.02
CA ASP A 673 4.41 3.79 41.67
C ASP A 673 3.57 5.09 41.73
N ASN A 674 2.24 4.94 41.71
CA ASN A 674 1.26 6.03 41.84
C ASN A 674 1.37 7.08 40.72
N ILE A 675 1.45 6.63 39.48
CA ILE A 675 1.41 7.48 38.29
C ILE A 675 -0.05 7.78 37.96
N PHE A 676 -0.31 8.99 37.47
CA PHE A 676 -1.62 9.40 36.96
C PHE A 676 -1.62 9.33 35.43
N ILE A 677 -2.67 8.76 34.85
CA ILE A 677 -2.92 8.81 33.41
C ILE A 677 -3.42 10.22 33.07
N THR A 678 -2.78 10.89 32.11
CA THR A 678 -3.25 12.19 31.60
C THR A 678 -4.51 11.98 30.77
N GLU A 679 -5.60 12.71 31.09
CA GLU A 679 -6.84 12.64 30.31
C GLU A 679 -6.67 13.31 28.94
N ASN A 680 -7.25 12.74 27.87
CA ASN A 680 -7.14 13.28 26.51
C ASN A 680 -7.69 14.70 26.37
N CYS A 681 -8.60 15.11 27.24
CA CYS A 681 -9.12 16.48 27.32
C CYS A 681 -8.10 17.50 27.84
N ASP A 682 -6.98 17.02 28.40
CA ASP A 682 -5.92 17.85 28.96
C ASP A 682 -4.67 17.91 28.07
N LEU A 683 -4.66 17.14 26.97
CA LEU A 683 -3.57 17.11 26.01
C LEU A 683 -3.59 18.36 25.10
N LEU A 684 -2.42 18.97 24.94
CA LEU A 684 -2.20 20.02 23.94
C LEU A 684 -1.80 19.36 22.61
N PRO A 685 -2.35 19.81 21.47
CA PRO A 685 -2.04 19.22 20.17
C PRO A 685 -0.62 19.58 19.72
N GLU A 686 0.05 18.65 19.06
CA GLU A 686 1.35 18.88 18.41
C GLU A 686 1.32 18.38 16.98
N VAL A 687 1.81 19.20 16.05
CA VAL A 687 1.75 18.94 14.60
C VAL A 687 2.56 17.70 14.20
N GLY A 688 3.62 17.35 14.93
CA GLY A 688 4.58 16.35 14.47
C GLY A 688 5.56 16.92 13.44
N ASN A 689 6.42 16.06 12.88
CA ASN A 689 7.51 16.43 11.98
C ASN A 689 7.29 16.00 10.52
N CYS A 690 6.17 15.36 10.20
CA CYS A 690 5.78 15.06 8.82
C CYS A 690 5.10 16.27 8.16
N ASP A 691 5.15 16.33 6.82
CA ASP A 691 4.70 17.48 6.01
C ASP A 691 3.23 17.38 5.53
N GLY A 692 2.47 16.39 6.03
CA GLY A 692 1.04 16.27 5.76
C GLY A 692 0.22 17.42 6.35
N ALA A 693 -0.97 17.63 5.80
CA ALA A 693 -1.91 18.64 6.29
C ALA A 693 -3.27 18.00 6.59
N ILE A 694 -3.31 17.20 7.66
CA ILE A 694 -4.49 16.41 8.05
C ILE A 694 -5.27 17.16 9.13
N LEU A 695 -6.57 17.35 8.93
CA LEU A 695 -7.43 18.05 9.89
C LEU A 695 -7.83 17.15 11.06
N ILE A 696 -7.38 17.49 12.27
CA ILE A 696 -7.56 16.75 13.53
C ILE A 696 -8.10 17.68 14.63
N TYR A 697 -8.53 17.16 15.79
CA TYR A 697 -9.20 17.92 16.85
C TYR A 697 -8.56 17.78 18.23
N TYR A 698 -8.70 18.82 19.05
CA TYR A 698 -8.28 18.84 20.46
C TYR A 698 -9.26 19.65 21.31
N PHE A 699 -9.27 19.41 22.63
CA PHE A 699 -10.11 20.20 23.54
C PHE A 699 -9.37 21.42 24.07
N ASN A 700 -9.82 22.61 23.67
CA ASN A 700 -9.30 23.86 24.19
C ASN A 700 -9.96 24.19 25.54
N GLN A 701 -9.23 23.92 26.63
CA GLN A 701 -9.67 24.20 27.99
C GLN A 701 -9.93 25.70 28.27
N GLN A 702 -9.37 26.63 27.49
CA GLN A 702 -9.53 28.06 27.76
C GLN A 702 -10.94 28.56 27.41
N ASN A 703 -11.55 27.97 26.39
CA ASN A 703 -12.89 28.32 25.93
C ASN A 703 -13.89 27.17 26.07
N ASN A 704 -13.45 26.00 26.53
CA ASN A 704 -14.23 24.77 26.64
C ASN A 704 -14.83 24.33 25.29
N GLN A 705 -14.04 24.40 24.21
CA GLN A 705 -14.45 24.00 22.87
C GLN A 705 -13.47 23.03 22.24
N CYS A 706 -13.99 22.12 21.42
CA CYS A 706 -13.18 21.32 20.52
C CYS A 706 -12.78 22.18 19.33
N GLU A 707 -11.48 22.28 19.08
CA GLU A 707 -10.89 23.06 18.00
C GLU A 707 -10.13 22.16 17.04
N GLU A 708 -10.03 22.60 15.79
CA GLU A 708 -9.28 21.91 14.76
C GLU A 708 -7.81 22.35 14.75
N PHE A 709 -6.91 21.43 14.40
CA PHE A 709 -5.53 21.73 14.06
C PHE A 709 -5.06 20.84 12.90
N LEU A 710 -4.00 21.27 12.20
CA LEU A 710 -3.39 20.48 11.15
C LEU A 710 -2.28 19.61 11.74
N TRP A 711 -2.41 18.30 11.57
CA TRP A 711 -1.42 17.30 11.93
C TRP A 711 -0.60 16.90 10.71
N GLY A 712 0.71 16.76 10.91
CA GLY A 712 1.72 16.43 9.91
C GLY A 712 1.59 15.03 9.30
N GLY A 713 0.80 14.14 9.91
CA GLY A 713 0.62 12.77 9.44
C GLY A 713 1.56 11.73 10.06
N CYS A 714 2.49 12.15 10.91
CA CYS A 714 3.23 11.26 11.79
C CYS A 714 3.68 12.01 13.05
N ASN A 715 3.96 11.26 14.13
CA ASN A 715 4.42 11.80 15.41
C ASN A 715 3.49 12.87 15.99
N GLY A 716 3.95 13.69 16.94
CA GLY A 716 3.13 14.72 17.57
C GLY A 716 2.06 14.17 18.52
N ILE A 717 1.13 15.05 18.95
CA ILE A 717 0.07 14.73 19.90
C ILE A 717 -1.25 14.97 19.19
N VAL A 718 -2.02 13.90 19.03
CA VAL A 718 -3.35 13.88 18.40
C VAL A 718 -4.39 13.48 19.44
N PRO A 719 -5.02 14.44 20.15
CA PRO A 719 -5.96 14.11 21.22
C PRO A 719 -7.26 13.47 20.72
N PHE A 720 -7.80 13.94 19.58
CA PHE A 720 -9.03 13.44 18.97
C PHE A 720 -8.98 13.50 17.45
N MET A 721 -9.22 12.37 16.78
CA MET A 721 -9.22 12.29 15.32
C MET A 721 -10.46 12.95 14.70
N THR A 722 -11.59 12.91 15.39
CA THR A 722 -12.84 13.53 14.94
C THR A 722 -13.35 14.56 15.94
N ILE A 723 -14.09 15.54 15.42
CA ILE A 723 -14.74 16.53 16.26
C ILE A 723 -15.79 15.88 17.17
N GLU A 724 -16.42 14.78 16.72
CA GLU A 724 -17.42 14.05 17.50
C GLU A 724 -16.77 13.37 18.72
N ASP A 725 -15.59 12.76 18.57
CA ASP A 725 -14.86 12.14 19.68
C ASP A 725 -14.45 13.16 20.74
N CYS A 726 -13.90 14.30 20.31
CA CYS A 726 -13.56 15.40 21.23
C CYS A 726 -14.78 15.92 21.98
N GLN A 727 -15.89 16.15 21.26
CA GLN A 727 -17.11 16.70 21.86
C GLN A 727 -17.73 15.72 22.86
N ASN A 728 -17.73 14.43 22.52
CA ASN A 728 -18.25 13.37 23.37
C ASN A 728 -17.40 13.18 24.64
N ALA A 729 -16.08 13.32 24.53
CA ALA A 729 -15.17 13.15 25.65
C ALA A 729 -15.15 14.35 26.61
N CYS A 730 -15.14 15.58 26.10
CA CYS A 730 -14.69 16.74 26.89
C CYS A 730 -15.74 17.82 27.22
N MET A 731 -16.92 17.84 26.59
CA MET A 731 -17.92 18.92 26.80
C MET A 731 -18.98 18.58 27.87
N THR A 732 -19.41 19.56 28.69
CA THR A 732 -20.44 19.40 29.78
C THR A 732 -21.55 20.49 29.80
N PHE A 733 -22.75 20.21 30.39
CA PHE A 733 -23.94 21.11 30.55
C PHE A 733 -24.88 20.77 31.76
N ASP A 734 -25.89 21.62 32.06
CA ASP A 734 -26.74 21.61 33.28
C ASP A 734 -28.18 21.03 33.09
N LEU A 735 -28.56 19.99 33.85
CA LEU A 735 -29.88 19.31 33.77
C LEU A 735 -31.07 20.06 34.41
N ASN A 736 -30.86 21.19 35.09
CA ASN A 736 -31.96 21.90 35.77
C ASN A 736 -32.99 22.54 34.82
N SER A 737 -32.80 22.45 33.50
CA SER A 737 -33.69 23.00 32.47
C SER A 737 -34.83 22.07 32.03
N ILE A 738 -34.82 20.78 32.39
CA ILE A 738 -35.87 19.82 32.01
C ILE A 738 -36.99 19.84 33.06
N GLN A 739 -38.11 20.50 32.74
CA GLN A 739 -39.33 20.45 33.54
C GLN A 739 -39.94 19.03 33.52
N LEU A 740 -39.69 18.24 34.57
CA LEU A 740 -40.36 16.96 34.86
C LEU A 740 -41.88 17.19 34.98
N THR A 741 -42.62 16.99 33.89
CA THR A 741 -44.08 16.98 33.89
C THR A 741 -44.62 15.54 33.90
N ASP A 742 -45.81 15.37 34.49
CA ASP A 742 -46.45 14.08 34.76
C ASP A 742 -46.55 13.19 33.51
N GLY A 743 -45.65 12.22 33.38
CA GLY A 743 -45.67 11.26 32.25
C GLY A 743 -44.43 10.38 32.08
N ILE A 744 -43.28 10.76 32.64
CA ILE A 744 -42.01 10.02 32.50
C ILE A 744 -41.84 8.99 33.64
N ILE A 745 -41.47 7.75 33.31
CA ILE A 745 -41.12 6.70 34.29
C ILE A 745 -39.65 6.79 34.68
N THR A 746 -38.77 6.85 33.68
CA THR A 746 -37.32 6.89 33.87
C THR A 746 -36.66 7.41 32.60
N ILE A 747 -35.45 7.92 32.74
CA ILE A 747 -34.54 8.24 31.65
C ILE A 747 -33.32 7.33 31.84
N VAL A 748 -32.88 6.69 30.76
CA VAL A 748 -31.70 5.82 30.76
C VAL A 748 -30.76 6.23 29.63
N ASP A 749 -29.48 5.90 29.77
CA ASP A 749 -28.51 6.02 28.68
C ASP A 749 -28.71 4.87 27.65
N PRO A 750 -27.99 4.87 26.52
CA PRO A 750 -28.09 3.80 25.51
C PRO A 750 -27.73 2.41 26.04
N LEU A 751 -26.97 2.34 27.15
CA LEU A 751 -26.56 1.12 27.83
C LEU A 751 -27.56 0.68 28.91
N GLY A 752 -28.69 1.38 29.07
CA GLY A 752 -29.77 1.03 29.99
C GLY A 752 -29.53 1.42 31.45
N ARG A 753 -28.50 2.21 31.74
CA ARG A 753 -28.21 2.71 33.09
C ARG A 753 -29.14 3.87 33.43
N LYS A 754 -29.72 3.86 34.63
CA LYS A 754 -30.60 4.95 35.08
C LYS A 754 -29.78 6.21 35.33
N ILE A 755 -30.20 7.28 34.68
CA ILE A 755 -29.57 8.58 34.79
C ILE A 755 -30.19 9.32 35.99
N TYR A 756 -29.35 9.70 36.95
CA TYR A 756 -29.74 10.46 38.14
C TYR A 756 -29.04 11.82 38.25
N ASP A 757 -28.11 12.13 37.34
CA ASP A 757 -27.31 13.37 37.28
C ASP A 757 -26.94 13.74 35.83
N GLN A 758 -26.33 14.92 35.64
CA GLN A 758 -26.00 15.61 34.39
C GLN A 758 -25.25 14.72 33.42
N THR A 759 -25.88 14.42 32.28
CA THR A 759 -25.33 13.55 31.23
C THR A 759 -25.62 14.14 29.85
N PHE A 760 -24.61 14.05 28.97
CA PHE A 760 -24.64 14.44 27.55
C PHE A 760 -24.73 13.19 26.67
N GLY A 761 -25.39 13.32 25.52
CA GLY A 761 -25.55 12.23 24.55
C GLY A 761 -26.99 11.70 24.40
N PRO A 762 -27.19 10.67 23.56
CA PRO A 762 -28.52 10.14 23.28
C PRO A 762 -29.14 9.51 24.54
N VAL A 763 -30.27 10.03 24.99
CA VAL A 763 -31.03 9.46 26.11
C VAL A 763 -32.28 8.74 25.61
N ILE A 764 -32.68 7.70 26.34
CA ILE A 764 -33.92 6.97 26.10
C ILE A 764 -34.93 7.33 27.19
N VAL A 765 -36.02 7.99 26.79
CA VAL A 765 -37.09 8.42 27.68
C VAL A 765 -38.23 7.41 27.62
N ILE A 766 -38.56 6.83 28.78
CA ILE A 766 -39.62 5.83 28.91
C ILE A 766 -40.83 6.46 29.60
N TYR A 767 -41.97 6.51 28.91
CA TYR A 767 -43.22 7.12 29.40
C TYR A 767 -44.15 6.10 30.07
N LYS A 768 -45.00 6.57 30.99
CA LYS A 768 -46.05 5.75 31.66
C LYS A 768 -47.05 5.12 30.71
N SER A 769 -47.19 5.66 29.50
CA SER A 769 -48.05 5.12 28.44
C SER A 769 -47.44 3.92 27.70
N GLY A 770 -46.17 3.57 27.95
CA GLY A 770 -45.43 2.53 27.21
C GLY A 770 -44.72 3.06 25.96
N ARG A 771 -44.78 4.37 25.69
CA ARG A 771 -44.01 5.02 24.61
C ARG A 771 -42.53 5.13 25.02
N ILE A 772 -41.64 4.87 24.06
CA ILE A 772 -40.17 5.02 24.21
C ILE A 772 -39.71 6.02 23.15
N GLU A 773 -38.97 7.05 23.54
CA GLU A 773 -38.39 8.04 22.62
C GLU A 773 -36.88 8.14 22.85
N LYS A 774 -36.11 8.03 21.76
CA LYS A 774 -34.68 8.38 21.75
C LYS A 774 -34.59 9.89 21.49
N GLN A 775 -34.01 10.63 22.42
CA GLN A 775 -33.81 12.07 22.30
C GLN A 775 -32.32 12.36 22.38
N PHE A 776 -31.82 13.15 21.43
CA PHE A 776 -30.52 13.77 21.53
C PHE A 776 -30.70 15.12 22.22
N ILE A 777 -30.00 15.30 23.33
CA ILE A 777 -30.03 16.54 24.09
C ILE A 777 -28.76 17.31 23.70
N PHE A 778 -28.95 18.29 22.81
CA PHE A 778 -27.92 19.27 22.45
C PHE A 778 -28.06 20.51 23.37
N SER A 779 -26.96 21.19 23.67
CA SER A 779 -27.02 22.50 24.34
C SER A 779 -27.61 23.57 23.41
N GLN A 780 -28.22 24.61 23.99
CA GLN A 780 -28.58 25.85 23.28
C GLN A 780 -27.40 26.81 23.20
#